data_AF-A0A1E5VM49-F1
#
_entry.id   AF-A0A1E5VM49-F1
#
_cell.length_a   1.000
_cell.length_b   1.000
_cell.length_c   1.000
_cell.angle_alpha   90.00
_cell.angle_beta   90.00
_cell.angle_gamma   90.00
#
_symmetry.space_group_name_H-M   'P 1'
#
loop_
_entity.id
_entity.type
_entity.pdbx_description
1 polymer ?
#
loop_
_entity_poly.entity_id
_entity_poly.type
_entity_poly.pdbx_seq_one_letter_code
_entity_poly.pdbx_strand_id
1 'polypeptide(L)'
;MATAATSSKMPVLAALTLLLLAVACRASPYYPLELGYYRYKCPQAEAIVKAVMEKAIGQNPGNGAAVIRMLFHDCFVEGCDASVLLDPTPFSPTPEKLSAPNNPSLRGFELIDAIKYALEAACPGVVSCADIIAFAARDASYFLSHGKVFFDMPAGRLDGTFSNASEPLKFLVPPTSNLSDLISSFVVKGMSVEDLVVLSGAHTVGRSHCSSFVPDRLAVRSDINPGLAGFLRSHCPANPTSSDDPTVMQDVVTPNNMDNQYYKNVLSHTVLFTSDAALLTSPETAKLVLDNANIPGWWEDMFKKAMVKMASIQVKTGYQGQSIPSIAASPSSRRTVRSTSIHTRRRASLPPPLPARRCCRAPPCGPPPPPPLPAAAGGTMKGGWSSPCTCGLEAIANHRRKPELEEDGTVELHPHAPRLPTAAPPRASLLPRPSLRAAVAAAPPCCRTGNDDGRVDFVYKRPAALLVDDVDHEKQSRSKMASKVAALLSCALLVVGAAADYYTPPTPGTCGLKVGYYHDKCPPAEAIVKHVVGAAVRQNPGIGAGLIRMLFHDCFVEGCDASVLLDPTPENPQPEKLGPPNNPSLRGFEVIDAAKAAVERACPGVVSCADIVAFAARDASFFLSGRGVDFDMPAGRLDGRYSNASRTLDFLPPPTLNLSELVANFAVKGLGVEDMVVLAGSHTVGRSHCSSFVPDRIAVPSDINLSFASILRGQCPASPSPSDDPTVVQDVVTPDTLDNQYYKNVLAHRVLFTSDASLLSSPATAKMVSDNANIPGWWEDRFKVAMVKMASVEVKTGNQGEVRRNCRAVNYY
;
A
#
# COMPACT_ATOMS: atom_id res chain seq x y z
N MET A 1 -54.82 -29.23 49.41
CA MET A 1 -54.96 -28.83 47.98
C MET A 1 -54.27 -27.49 47.80
N ALA A 2 -53.75 -27.19 46.61
CA ALA A 2 -52.80 -26.09 46.42
C ALA A 2 -53.47 -24.74 46.09
N THR A 3 -52.91 -23.67 46.64
CA THR A 3 -53.09 -22.28 46.21
C THR A 3 -51.71 -21.61 46.14
N ALA A 4 -51.53 -20.65 45.22
CA ALA A 4 -50.21 -20.16 44.84
C ALA A 4 -49.71 -19.01 45.74
N ALA A 5 -48.38 -18.92 45.91
CA ALA A 5 -47.70 -17.77 46.49
C ALA A 5 -46.85 -17.08 45.41
N THR A 6 -47.14 -15.82 45.09
CA THR A 6 -46.44 -15.04 44.06
C THR A 6 -45.23 -14.30 44.64
N SER A 7 -44.04 -14.49 44.05
CA SER A 7 -42.80 -13.83 44.51
C SER A 7 -42.48 -12.59 43.67
N SER A 8 -42.67 -11.41 44.25
CA SER A 8 -42.50 -10.12 43.58
C SER A 8 -41.04 -9.62 43.57
N LYS A 9 -40.19 -10.22 42.72
CA LYS A 9 -38.77 -9.81 42.55
C LYS A 9 -38.30 -9.77 41.09
N MET A 10 -38.91 -8.92 40.24
CA MET A 10 -38.44 -8.69 38.86
C MET A 10 -38.18 -7.25 38.38
N PRO A 11 -38.59 -6.14 39.02
CA PRO A 11 -38.32 -4.80 38.46
C PRO A 11 -36.86 -4.34 38.66
N VAL A 12 -36.23 -4.70 39.79
CA VAL A 12 -34.91 -4.17 40.17
C VAL A 12 -33.79 -4.73 39.31
N LEU A 13 -33.82 -6.03 38.98
CA LEU A 13 -32.75 -6.65 38.20
C LEU A 13 -32.76 -6.16 36.75
N ALA A 14 -33.94 -6.03 36.15
CA ALA A 14 -34.12 -5.46 34.81
C ALA A 14 -33.62 -4.00 34.73
N ALA A 15 -33.95 -3.19 35.74
CA ALA A 15 -33.46 -1.82 35.85
C ALA A 15 -31.92 -1.76 36.00
N LEU A 16 -31.32 -2.63 36.82
CA LEU A 16 -29.85 -2.72 36.93
C LEU A 16 -29.21 -3.16 35.60
N THR A 17 -29.79 -4.12 34.87
CA THR A 17 -29.25 -4.53 33.56
C THR A 17 -29.37 -3.43 32.50
N LEU A 18 -30.45 -2.63 32.50
CA LEU A 18 -30.53 -1.46 31.60
C LEU A 18 -29.51 -0.38 31.99
N LEU A 19 -29.29 -0.14 33.29
CA LEU A 19 -28.30 0.83 33.76
C LEU A 19 -26.86 0.37 33.46
N LEU A 20 -26.58 -0.92 33.61
CA LEU A 20 -25.30 -1.53 33.26
C LEU A 20 -25.08 -1.56 31.74
N LEU A 21 -26.10 -1.79 30.91
CA LEU A 21 -26.02 -1.65 29.46
C LEU A 21 -25.79 -0.19 29.04
N ALA A 22 -26.41 0.79 29.73
CA ALA A 22 -26.17 2.22 29.50
C ALA A 22 -24.76 2.68 29.93
N VAL A 23 -24.10 1.97 30.85
CA VAL A 23 -22.69 2.22 31.23
C VAL A 23 -21.71 1.44 30.34
N ALA A 24 -22.06 0.22 29.91
CA ALA A 24 -21.28 -0.59 28.98
C ALA A 24 -21.31 -0.05 27.55
N CYS A 25 -22.36 0.69 27.16
CA CYS A 25 -22.41 1.43 25.89
C CYS A 25 -21.61 2.75 25.94
N ARG A 26 -20.50 2.77 26.68
CA ARG A 26 -19.40 3.69 26.41
C ARG A 26 -18.50 3.04 25.38
N ALA A 27 -18.74 3.36 24.11
CA ALA A 27 -17.75 3.11 23.07
C ALA A 27 -16.39 3.63 23.56
N SER A 28 -15.33 2.82 23.40
CA SER A 28 -13.97 3.33 23.61
C SER A 28 -13.80 4.54 22.69
N PRO A 29 -13.35 5.71 23.19
CA PRO A 29 -13.33 6.93 22.40
C PRO A 29 -12.28 6.79 21.29
N TYR A 30 -12.75 6.34 20.13
CA TYR A 30 -12.24 6.85 18.87
C TYR A 30 -12.38 8.37 18.96
N TYR A 31 -11.25 9.06 19.15
CA TYR A 31 -11.22 10.51 19.10
C TYR A 31 -11.23 10.88 17.62
N PRO A 32 -12.37 11.30 17.03
CA PRO A 32 -12.33 11.81 15.67
C PRO A 32 -11.46 13.06 15.65
N LEU A 33 -11.07 13.50 14.45
CA LEU A 33 -10.53 14.84 14.32
C LEU A 33 -11.64 15.85 14.62
N GLU A 34 -11.39 16.77 15.54
CA GLU A 34 -12.38 17.73 16.05
C GLU A 34 -12.09 19.15 15.58
N LEU A 35 -13.14 19.88 15.22
CA LEU A 35 -13.05 21.32 14.97
C LEU A 35 -12.82 22.06 16.29
N GLY A 36 -11.73 22.84 16.35
CA GLY A 36 -11.35 23.52 17.58
C GLY A 36 -10.79 22.60 18.67
N TYR A 37 -10.19 21.45 18.33
CA TYR A 37 -9.50 20.54 19.26
C TYR A 37 -8.56 21.28 20.25
N TYR A 38 -7.87 22.32 19.78
CA TYR A 38 -6.96 23.13 20.60
C TYR A 38 -7.62 24.26 21.39
N ARG A 39 -8.93 24.51 21.25
CA ARG A 39 -9.66 25.68 21.79
C ARG A 39 -9.44 25.95 23.28
N TYR A 40 -9.20 24.90 24.07
CA TYR A 40 -8.94 25.00 25.52
C TYR A 40 -7.49 24.72 25.92
N LYS A 41 -6.72 23.99 25.09
CA LYS A 41 -5.31 23.61 25.38
C LYS A 41 -4.31 24.66 24.85
N CYS A 42 -4.56 25.18 23.65
CA CYS A 42 -3.81 26.26 23.03
C CYS A 42 -4.76 27.13 22.17
N PRO A 43 -5.50 28.07 22.77
CA PRO A 43 -6.52 28.85 22.06
C PRO A 43 -5.99 29.72 20.91
N GLN A 44 -4.67 29.91 20.82
CA GLN A 44 -3.98 30.69 19.80
C GLN A 44 -3.35 29.83 18.68
N ALA A 45 -3.43 28.50 18.75
CA ALA A 45 -2.68 27.60 17.86
C ALA A 45 -2.85 27.94 16.38
N GLU A 46 -4.10 27.92 15.90
CA GLU A 46 -4.43 28.19 14.49
C GLU A 46 -4.08 29.62 14.06
N ALA A 47 -4.21 30.59 14.98
CA ALA A 47 -3.85 31.98 14.71
C ALA A 47 -2.33 32.17 14.57
N ILE A 48 -1.52 31.44 15.34
CA ILE A 48 -0.06 31.42 15.23
C ILE A 48 0.38 30.77 13.92
N VAL A 49 -0.19 29.61 13.56
CA VAL A 49 0.06 28.96 12.25
C VAL A 49 -0.26 29.93 11.11
N LYS A 50 -1.48 30.53 11.13
CA LYS A 50 -1.94 31.44 10.09
C LYS A 50 -1.04 32.67 9.94
N ALA A 51 -0.64 33.32 11.04
CA ALA A 51 0.20 34.52 11.01
C ALA A 51 1.63 34.24 10.49
N VAL A 52 2.19 33.06 10.78
CA VAL A 52 3.49 32.66 10.22
C VAL A 52 3.36 32.31 8.74
N MET A 53 2.29 31.61 8.34
CA MET A 53 2.03 31.28 6.92
C MET A 53 1.75 32.52 6.06
N GLU A 54 0.96 33.48 6.56
CA GLU A 54 0.69 34.77 5.89
C GLU A 54 2.00 35.50 5.56
N LYS A 55 2.87 35.63 6.57
CA LYS A 55 4.19 36.26 6.44
C LYS A 55 5.11 35.48 5.48
N ALA A 56 5.08 34.15 5.52
CA ALA A 56 5.91 33.32 4.65
C ALA A 56 5.45 33.37 3.18
N ILE A 57 4.15 33.35 2.92
CA ILE A 57 3.56 33.42 1.58
C ILE A 57 3.71 34.83 0.98
N GLY A 58 3.49 35.87 1.79
CA GLY A 58 3.74 37.26 1.38
C GLY A 58 5.21 37.59 1.07
N GLN A 59 6.15 36.76 1.53
CA GLN A 59 7.57 36.82 1.13
C GLN A 59 7.87 35.97 -0.12
N ASN A 60 7.27 34.79 -0.24
CA ASN A 60 7.40 33.91 -1.38
C ASN A 60 6.19 32.94 -1.44
N PRO A 61 5.29 33.07 -2.43
CA PRO A 61 4.16 32.15 -2.58
C PRO A 61 4.54 30.67 -2.74
N GLY A 62 5.76 30.40 -3.25
CA GLY A 62 6.33 29.06 -3.32
C GLY A 62 6.60 28.38 -1.97
N ASN A 63 6.39 29.09 -0.85
CA ASN A 63 6.32 28.52 0.50
C ASN A 63 4.96 27.84 0.74
N GLY A 64 3.85 28.46 0.31
CA GLY A 64 2.52 27.87 0.44
C GLY A 64 2.36 26.60 -0.40
N ALA A 65 2.80 26.65 -1.66
CA ALA A 65 2.81 25.48 -2.55
C ALA A 65 3.67 24.32 -2.00
N ALA A 66 4.79 24.64 -1.33
CA ALA A 66 5.64 23.62 -0.70
C ALA A 66 4.94 22.93 0.48
N VAL A 67 4.19 23.67 1.30
CA VAL A 67 3.44 23.09 2.43
C VAL A 67 2.21 22.30 1.97
N ILE A 68 1.50 22.73 0.92
CA ILE A 68 0.41 21.95 0.31
C ILE A 68 0.97 20.61 -0.21
N ARG A 69 2.11 20.62 -0.91
CA ARG A 69 2.79 19.39 -1.33
C ARG A 69 3.25 18.54 -0.14
N MET A 70 3.72 19.16 0.94
CA MET A 70 4.14 18.42 2.14
C MET A 70 2.97 17.71 2.84
N LEU A 71 1.77 18.31 2.90
CA LEU A 71 0.59 17.59 3.40
C LEU A 71 0.23 16.39 2.51
N PHE A 72 0.31 16.53 1.18
CA PHE A 72 0.07 15.40 0.27
C PHE A 72 1.09 14.28 0.50
N HIS A 73 2.39 14.62 0.54
CA HIS A 73 3.48 13.67 0.71
C HIS A 73 3.43 12.95 2.07
N ASP A 74 3.01 13.64 3.14
CA ASP A 74 2.77 13.06 4.47
C ASP A 74 1.55 12.11 4.41
N CYS A 75 0.36 12.61 4.06
CA CYS A 75 -0.86 11.82 4.05
C CYS A 75 -0.83 10.58 3.13
N PHE A 76 -0.04 10.60 2.05
CA PHE A 76 0.11 9.45 1.15
C PHE A 76 1.20 8.46 1.58
N VAL A 77 2.01 8.72 2.63
CA VAL A 77 3.06 7.80 3.10
C VAL A 77 2.99 7.61 4.61
N GLU A 78 2.82 6.36 5.06
CA GLU A 78 2.56 5.96 6.47
C GLU A 78 1.32 6.60 7.18
N GLY A 79 0.86 7.79 6.79
CA GLY A 79 -0.38 8.45 7.23
C GLY A 79 -0.19 9.97 7.46
N CYS A 80 -1.28 10.72 7.69
CA CYS A 80 -1.16 12.15 8.03
C CYS A 80 -0.67 12.35 9.49
N ASP A 81 0.61 12.12 9.76
CA ASP A 81 1.19 12.07 11.10
C ASP A 81 2.55 12.80 11.25
N ALA A 82 2.99 13.58 10.26
CA ALA A 82 4.30 14.25 10.24
C ALA A 82 5.53 13.31 10.23
N SER A 83 5.37 12.01 9.94
CA SER A 83 6.45 11.06 9.64
C SER A 83 7.45 11.58 8.59
N VAL A 84 6.97 12.37 7.61
CA VAL A 84 7.78 12.99 6.56
C VAL A 84 8.79 14.02 7.10
N LEU A 85 8.58 14.56 8.31
CA LEU A 85 9.47 15.54 8.94
C LEU A 85 10.67 14.89 9.65
N LEU A 86 10.63 13.59 9.93
CA LEU A 86 11.61 12.94 10.81
C LEU A 86 13.02 12.95 10.20
N ASP A 87 14.00 13.37 11.00
CA ASP A 87 15.42 13.31 10.67
C ASP A 87 15.99 11.90 10.95
N PRO A 88 17.12 11.52 10.31
CA PRO A 88 17.74 10.23 10.53
C PRO A 88 18.09 9.95 12.01
N THR A 89 17.67 8.78 12.49
CA THR A 89 17.98 8.26 13.82
C THR A 89 18.71 6.92 13.72
N PRO A 90 19.28 6.37 14.81
CA PRO A 90 19.82 5.01 14.81
C PRO A 90 18.78 3.90 14.51
N PHE A 91 17.48 4.23 14.54
CA PHE A 91 16.36 3.30 14.36
C PHE A 91 15.63 3.48 13.03
N SER A 92 15.63 4.70 12.46
CA SER A 92 15.37 4.97 11.05
C SER A 92 16.53 5.79 10.48
N PRO A 93 17.58 5.14 9.94
CA PRO A 93 18.73 5.84 9.36
C PRO A 93 18.40 6.43 7.97
N THR A 94 17.31 6.00 7.37
CA THR A 94 16.81 6.44 6.06
C THR A 94 15.31 6.75 6.15
N PRO A 95 14.92 7.87 6.79
CA PRO A 95 13.53 8.31 6.87
C PRO A 95 13.03 8.78 5.51
N GLU A 96 11.71 8.91 5.37
CA GLU A 96 11.04 9.37 4.14
C GLU A 96 11.57 10.69 3.61
N LYS A 97 11.96 11.58 4.52
CA LYS A 97 12.60 12.87 4.26
C LYS A 97 13.80 12.79 3.31
N LEU A 98 14.49 11.63 3.27
CA LEU A 98 15.66 11.37 2.42
C LEU A 98 15.36 10.53 1.15
N SER A 99 14.13 10.04 0.97
CA SER A 99 13.72 9.26 -0.21
C SER A 99 13.77 10.09 -1.51
N ALA A 100 13.90 9.43 -2.67
CA ALA A 100 14.01 10.14 -3.96
C ALA A 100 12.81 11.04 -4.33
N PRO A 101 11.53 10.71 -4.01
CA PRO A 101 10.41 11.64 -4.22
C PRO A 101 10.49 12.92 -3.37
N ASN A 102 11.20 12.87 -2.23
CA ASN A 102 11.26 13.95 -1.24
C ASN A 102 12.58 14.74 -1.31
N ASN A 103 13.71 14.08 -1.55
CA ASN A 103 15.04 14.68 -1.48
C ASN A 103 15.63 14.84 -2.90
N PRO A 104 15.94 16.07 -3.39
CA PRO A 104 15.91 17.37 -2.69
C PRO A 104 14.65 18.21 -2.95
N SER A 105 13.59 17.64 -3.56
CA SER A 105 12.50 18.43 -4.16
C SER A 105 11.39 18.91 -3.19
N LEU A 106 11.17 18.20 -2.08
CA LEU A 106 10.25 18.58 -1.01
C LEU A 106 10.93 19.60 -0.08
N ARG A 107 10.19 20.63 0.33
CA ARG A 107 10.72 21.82 1.03
C ARG A 107 9.69 22.36 2.01
N GLY A 108 10.14 23.26 2.89
CA GLY A 108 9.27 23.91 3.88
C GLY A 108 9.42 23.34 5.29
N PHE A 109 10.31 22.37 5.50
CA PHE A 109 10.66 21.85 6.83
C PHE A 109 11.00 22.99 7.80
N GLU A 110 11.85 23.94 7.39
CA GLU A 110 12.26 25.07 8.22
C GLU A 110 11.12 26.08 8.50
N LEU A 111 10.04 26.04 7.71
CA LEU A 111 8.82 26.82 7.94
C LEU A 111 7.93 26.12 8.97
N ILE A 112 7.82 24.79 8.91
CA ILE A 112 7.16 23.98 9.95
C ILE A 112 7.92 24.12 11.28
N ASP A 113 9.25 24.09 11.28
CA ASP A 113 10.09 24.37 12.46
C ASP A 113 9.82 25.76 13.05
N ALA A 114 9.68 26.78 12.19
CA ALA A 114 9.38 28.14 12.63
C ALA A 114 7.97 28.28 13.22
N ILE A 115 6.99 27.55 12.68
CA ILE A 115 5.63 27.49 13.23
C ILE A 115 5.63 26.73 14.57
N LYS A 116 6.27 25.55 14.63
CA LYS A 116 6.42 24.74 15.84
C LYS A 116 7.11 25.52 16.95
N TYR A 117 8.22 26.22 16.66
CA TYR A 117 8.89 27.09 17.63
C TYR A 117 7.99 28.21 18.16
N ALA A 118 7.18 28.85 17.29
CA ALA A 118 6.23 29.89 17.71
C ALA A 118 5.08 29.33 18.58
N LEU A 119 4.64 28.10 18.31
CA LEU A 119 3.63 27.39 19.10
C LEU A 119 4.18 26.92 20.44
N GLU A 120 5.37 26.31 20.48
CA GLU A 120 6.03 25.88 21.71
C GLU A 120 6.33 27.07 22.65
N ALA A 121 6.56 28.27 22.11
CA ALA A 121 6.69 29.49 22.89
C ALA A 121 5.35 30.00 23.52
N ALA A 122 4.20 29.55 23.01
CA ALA A 122 2.87 29.94 23.47
C ALA A 122 2.15 28.84 24.28
N CYS A 123 2.37 27.58 23.93
CA CYS A 123 1.74 26.39 24.50
C CYS A 123 2.66 25.14 24.37
N PRO A 124 3.71 25.04 25.22
CA PRO A 124 4.73 23.98 25.14
C PRO A 124 4.15 22.56 25.11
N GLY A 125 4.59 21.73 24.16
CA GLY A 125 4.21 20.33 24.00
C GLY A 125 2.77 20.07 23.59
N VAL A 126 1.95 21.10 23.34
CA VAL A 126 0.50 20.95 23.14
C VAL A 126 0.14 20.55 21.71
N VAL A 127 0.75 21.18 20.69
CA VAL A 127 0.32 21.05 19.29
C VAL A 127 1.26 20.11 18.54
N SER A 128 0.69 19.09 17.88
CA SER A 128 1.43 18.14 17.04
C SER A 128 1.99 18.81 15.77
N CYS A 129 3.12 18.30 15.28
CA CYS A 129 3.61 18.62 13.95
C CYS A 129 2.61 18.18 12.85
N ALA A 130 1.92 17.06 13.05
CA ALA A 130 0.88 16.57 12.14
C ALA A 130 -0.26 17.60 11.91
N ASP A 131 -0.80 18.18 12.99
CA ASP A 131 -1.80 19.25 12.86
C ASP A 131 -1.20 20.56 12.32
N ILE A 132 0.09 20.84 12.59
CA ILE A 132 0.77 22.02 12.01
C ILE A 132 0.82 21.92 10.48
N ILE A 133 1.19 20.77 9.90
CA ILE A 133 1.18 20.59 8.44
C ILE A 133 -0.24 20.79 7.89
N ALA A 134 -1.26 20.18 8.52
CA ALA A 134 -2.65 20.29 8.09
C ALA A 134 -3.20 21.73 8.15
N PHE A 135 -2.99 22.45 9.26
CA PHE A 135 -3.37 23.86 9.37
C PHE A 135 -2.60 24.76 8.40
N ALA A 136 -1.29 24.53 8.24
CA ALA A 136 -0.46 25.34 7.36
C ALA A 136 -0.80 25.14 5.88
N ALA A 137 -1.19 23.93 5.47
CA ALA A 137 -1.69 23.65 4.12
C ALA A 137 -3.07 24.28 3.86
N ARG A 138 -3.99 24.25 4.83
CA ARG A 138 -5.26 25.00 4.79
C ARG A 138 -5.00 26.50 4.60
N ASP A 139 -4.13 27.08 5.42
CA ASP A 139 -3.84 28.51 5.36
C ASP A 139 -3.09 28.88 4.07
N ALA A 140 -2.24 28.00 3.53
CA ALA A 140 -1.68 28.15 2.20
C ALA A 140 -2.77 28.18 1.11
N SER A 141 -3.73 27.25 1.14
CA SER A 141 -4.86 27.26 0.19
C SER A 141 -5.67 28.55 0.28
N TYR A 142 -5.94 29.04 1.49
CA TYR A 142 -6.63 30.32 1.71
C TYR A 142 -5.86 31.50 1.10
N PHE A 143 -4.57 31.66 1.42
CA PHE A 143 -3.80 32.84 1.00
C PHE A 143 -3.50 32.82 -0.51
N LEU A 144 -3.17 31.67 -1.10
CA LEU A 144 -2.87 31.57 -2.53
C LEU A 144 -4.14 31.73 -3.40
N SER A 145 -5.32 31.38 -2.89
CA SER A 145 -6.60 31.53 -3.61
C SER A 145 -7.28 32.90 -3.40
N HIS A 146 -6.59 33.84 -2.73
CA HIS A 146 -7.15 35.14 -2.32
C HIS A 146 -8.45 35.01 -1.52
N GLY A 147 -8.54 33.97 -0.68
CA GLY A 147 -9.65 33.70 0.23
C GLY A 147 -10.77 32.82 -0.31
N LYS A 148 -10.75 32.40 -1.59
CA LYS A 148 -11.80 31.55 -2.18
C LYS A 148 -11.83 30.13 -1.61
N VAL A 149 -10.65 29.55 -1.38
CA VAL A 149 -10.46 28.21 -0.80
C VAL A 149 -10.27 28.36 0.72
N PHE A 150 -11.35 28.80 1.39
CA PHE A 150 -11.47 28.74 2.84
C PHE A 150 -12.24 27.48 3.27
N PHE A 151 -11.74 26.78 4.29
CA PHE A 151 -12.38 25.65 4.93
C PHE A 151 -11.83 25.46 6.34
N ASP A 152 -12.63 24.94 7.26
CA ASP A 152 -12.16 24.54 8.58
C ASP A 152 -11.40 23.20 8.50
N MET A 153 -10.33 23.06 9.28
CA MET A 153 -9.51 21.85 9.31
C MET A 153 -9.68 21.14 10.67
N PRO A 154 -10.29 19.94 10.71
CA PRO A 154 -10.32 19.09 11.91
C PRO A 154 -8.92 18.76 12.40
N ALA A 155 -8.74 18.67 13.71
CA ALA A 155 -7.44 18.49 14.37
C ALA A 155 -7.51 17.48 15.53
N GLY A 156 -6.35 17.11 16.07
CA GLY A 156 -6.18 16.01 17.02
C GLY A 156 -5.29 14.88 16.49
N ARG A 157 -4.56 15.11 15.39
CA ARG A 157 -3.53 14.18 14.89
C ARG A 157 -2.37 14.13 15.87
N LEU A 158 -1.76 12.97 16.01
CA LEU A 158 -0.56 12.75 16.82
C LEU A 158 0.64 12.48 15.91
N ASP A 159 1.83 12.82 16.38
CA ASP A 159 3.06 12.72 15.60
C ASP A 159 3.54 11.26 15.48
N GLY A 160 4.01 10.92 14.28
CA GLY A 160 4.72 9.70 13.97
C GLY A 160 6.08 9.63 14.65
N THR A 161 6.44 8.42 15.10
CA THR A 161 7.72 8.13 15.79
C THR A 161 8.65 7.25 14.94
N PHE A 162 8.23 6.93 13.72
CA PHE A 162 8.94 6.16 12.71
C PHE A 162 8.58 6.71 11.33
N SER A 163 9.46 6.51 10.34
CA SER A 163 9.21 6.71 8.91
C SER A 163 10.30 6.01 8.11
N ASN A 164 10.05 5.62 6.86
CA ASN A 164 10.98 4.83 6.06
C ASN A 164 11.02 5.21 4.57
N ALA A 165 12.24 5.43 4.04
CA ALA A 165 12.48 5.85 2.66
C ALA A 165 12.02 4.86 1.56
N SER A 166 11.63 3.61 1.89
CA SER A 166 10.97 2.72 0.93
C SER A 166 9.51 3.07 0.66
N GLU A 167 8.79 3.61 1.63
CA GLU A 167 7.34 3.81 1.53
C GLU A 167 6.94 4.91 0.52
N PRO A 168 7.68 6.04 0.39
CA PRO A 168 7.48 7.00 -0.68
C PRO A 168 7.59 6.39 -2.08
N LEU A 169 8.43 5.35 -2.26
CA LEU A 169 8.57 4.65 -3.53
C LEU A 169 7.42 3.67 -3.83
N LYS A 170 6.64 3.26 -2.81
CA LYS A 170 5.41 2.47 -2.98
C LYS A 170 4.20 3.34 -3.32
N PHE A 171 4.06 4.49 -2.67
CA PHE A 171 2.81 5.26 -2.67
C PHE A 171 2.84 6.58 -3.44
N LEU A 172 4.01 7.18 -3.70
CA LEU A 172 4.13 8.43 -4.47
C LEU A 172 4.52 8.14 -5.92
N VAL A 173 3.50 8.07 -6.77
CA VAL A 173 3.65 7.79 -8.20
C VAL A 173 4.36 8.93 -8.96
N PRO A 174 5.26 8.62 -9.93
CA PRO A 174 6.07 9.64 -10.61
C PRO A 174 5.23 10.54 -11.57
N PRO A 175 5.75 11.71 -11.97
CA PRO A 175 5.08 12.60 -12.94
C PRO A 175 4.93 12.03 -14.37
N THR A 176 5.56 10.90 -14.65
CA THR A 176 5.46 10.14 -15.91
C THR A 176 4.34 9.07 -15.88
N SER A 177 3.58 8.98 -14.79
CA SER A 177 2.59 7.91 -14.56
C SER A 177 1.40 7.97 -15.51
N ASN A 178 0.82 6.80 -15.81
CA ASN A 178 -0.42 6.71 -16.57
C ASN A 178 -1.66 6.80 -15.65
N LEU A 179 -2.85 6.96 -16.23
CA LEU A 179 -4.08 7.16 -15.47
C LEU A 179 -4.44 5.99 -14.53
N SER A 180 -4.10 4.75 -14.89
CA SER A 180 -4.32 3.60 -14.02
C SER A 180 -3.48 3.70 -12.75
N ASP A 181 -2.20 4.06 -12.87
CA ASP A 181 -1.30 4.20 -11.71
C ASP A 181 -1.78 5.31 -10.76
N LEU A 182 -2.26 6.43 -11.34
CA LEU A 182 -2.86 7.55 -10.60
C LEU A 182 -4.12 7.11 -9.84
N ILE A 183 -5.04 6.39 -10.49
CA ILE A 183 -6.25 5.89 -9.84
C ILE A 183 -5.89 4.90 -8.73
N SER A 184 -4.98 3.96 -8.97
CA SER A 184 -4.54 2.99 -7.96
C SER A 184 -3.93 3.66 -6.72
N SER A 185 -3.10 4.69 -6.89
CA SER A 185 -2.45 5.40 -5.76
C SER A 185 -3.43 6.20 -4.90
N PHE A 186 -4.56 6.63 -5.45
CA PHE A 186 -5.64 7.29 -4.70
C PHE A 186 -6.61 6.30 -4.07
N VAL A 187 -7.02 5.24 -4.79
CA VAL A 187 -7.95 4.22 -4.29
C VAL A 187 -7.38 3.46 -3.09
N VAL A 188 -6.07 3.15 -3.08
CA VAL A 188 -5.39 2.51 -1.92
C VAL A 188 -5.34 3.42 -0.67
N LYS A 189 -5.70 4.70 -0.79
CA LYS A 189 -5.85 5.66 0.32
C LYS A 189 -7.32 6.01 0.62
N GLY A 190 -8.28 5.27 0.04
CA GLY A 190 -9.71 5.53 0.18
C GLY A 190 -10.21 6.78 -0.57
N MET A 191 -9.40 7.33 -1.47
CA MET A 191 -9.75 8.48 -2.30
C MET A 191 -10.38 8.03 -3.63
N SER A 192 -11.32 8.80 -4.16
CA SER A 192 -12.04 8.49 -5.40
C SER A 192 -11.32 9.03 -6.64
N VAL A 193 -11.80 8.64 -7.82
CA VAL A 193 -11.40 9.24 -9.11
C VAL A 193 -11.71 10.75 -9.15
N GLU A 194 -12.76 11.20 -8.46
CA GLU A 194 -13.07 12.62 -8.29
C GLU A 194 -12.06 13.32 -7.36
N ASP A 195 -11.70 12.71 -6.23
CA ASP A 195 -10.66 13.25 -5.34
C ASP A 195 -9.31 13.40 -6.08
N LEU A 196 -8.95 12.43 -6.93
CA LEU A 196 -7.76 12.46 -7.80
C LEU A 196 -7.76 13.69 -8.72
N VAL A 197 -8.82 13.86 -9.52
CA VAL A 197 -8.91 14.97 -10.48
C VAL A 197 -8.94 16.31 -9.73
N VAL A 198 -9.69 16.40 -8.63
CA VAL A 198 -9.86 17.63 -7.84
C VAL A 198 -8.55 18.04 -7.15
N LEU A 199 -7.82 17.11 -6.53
CA LEU A 199 -6.56 17.39 -5.85
C LEU A 199 -5.41 17.67 -6.82
N SER A 200 -5.45 17.12 -8.04
CA SER A 200 -4.51 17.49 -9.11
C SER A 200 -4.55 18.99 -9.45
N GLY A 201 -5.68 19.66 -9.19
CA GLY A 201 -5.78 21.13 -9.23
C GLY A 201 -4.77 21.88 -8.35
N ALA A 202 -4.14 21.23 -7.36
CA ALA A 202 -3.04 21.81 -6.60
C ALA A 202 -1.81 22.16 -7.48
N HIS A 203 -1.63 21.49 -8.63
CA HIS A 203 -0.58 21.80 -9.60
C HIS A 203 -0.76 23.17 -10.30
N THR A 204 -1.83 23.90 -10.01
CA THR A 204 -1.97 25.31 -10.40
C THR A 204 -0.96 26.23 -9.67
N VAL A 205 -0.32 25.77 -8.57
CA VAL A 205 0.69 26.54 -7.82
C VAL A 205 2.02 25.80 -7.66
N GLY A 206 3.10 26.57 -7.64
CA GLY A 206 4.45 26.07 -7.37
C GLY A 206 5.33 25.94 -8.61
N ARG A 207 6.39 25.15 -8.47
CA ARG A 207 7.47 25.03 -9.46
C ARG A 207 7.92 23.58 -9.62
N SER A 208 8.27 23.21 -10.84
CA SER A 208 8.84 21.90 -11.18
C SER A 208 10.25 22.04 -11.71
N HIS A 209 11.10 21.08 -11.37
CA HIS A 209 12.41 20.88 -11.97
C HIS A 209 12.26 20.38 -13.41
N CYS A 210 13.13 20.84 -14.31
CA CYS A 210 13.17 20.42 -15.71
C CYS A 210 13.39 18.90 -15.85
N SER A 211 14.20 18.29 -14.99
CA SER A 211 14.40 16.83 -14.91
C SER A 211 13.10 16.03 -14.79
N SER A 212 12.07 16.61 -14.18
CA SER A 212 10.80 15.95 -13.88
C SER A 212 9.83 15.85 -15.07
N PHE A 213 10.16 16.46 -16.23
CA PHE A 213 9.31 16.40 -17.42
C PHE A 213 10.05 16.49 -18.77
N VAL A 214 11.28 17.02 -18.84
CA VAL A 214 12.03 17.13 -20.11
C VAL A 214 12.17 15.78 -20.85
N PRO A 215 12.53 14.65 -20.19
CA PRO A 215 12.72 13.38 -20.88
C PRO A 215 11.45 12.85 -21.57
N ASP A 216 10.30 13.01 -20.92
CA ASP A 216 9.04 12.37 -21.31
C ASP A 216 8.09 13.29 -22.10
N ARG A 217 8.24 14.61 -21.97
CA ARG A 217 7.39 15.60 -22.69
C ARG A 217 8.12 16.36 -23.79
N LEU A 218 9.43 16.59 -23.69
CA LEU A 218 10.16 17.50 -24.59
C LEU A 218 11.25 16.84 -25.45
N ALA A 219 11.89 15.77 -24.95
CA ALA A 219 12.88 14.99 -25.69
C ALA A 219 12.25 13.94 -26.62
N VAL A 220 11.03 13.49 -26.31
CA VAL A 220 10.21 12.60 -27.15
C VAL A 220 9.01 13.34 -27.76
N ARG A 221 8.30 12.67 -28.68
CA ARG A 221 7.02 13.18 -29.20
C ARG A 221 5.90 12.89 -28.19
N SER A 222 5.44 13.92 -27.50
CA SER A 222 4.29 13.86 -26.59
C SER A 222 3.08 14.63 -27.15
N ASP A 223 2.05 14.75 -26.33
CA ASP A 223 0.81 15.52 -26.54
C ASP A 223 0.98 17.04 -26.32
N ILE A 224 2.10 17.47 -25.74
CA ILE A 224 2.27 18.82 -25.19
C ILE A 224 2.06 19.92 -26.24
N ASN A 225 1.41 21.01 -25.81
CA ASN A 225 1.16 22.18 -26.65
C ASN A 225 2.46 22.72 -27.30
N PRO A 226 2.55 22.86 -28.63
CA PRO A 226 3.77 23.29 -29.31
C PRO A 226 4.33 24.65 -28.84
N GLY A 227 3.45 25.58 -28.43
CA GLY A 227 3.85 26.88 -27.90
C GLY A 227 4.54 26.76 -26.54
N LEU A 228 3.93 25.98 -25.62
CA LEU A 228 4.56 25.68 -24.32
C LEU A 228 5.86 24.90 -24.52
N ALA A 229 5.90 23.93 -25.44
CA ALA A 229 7.10 23.16 -25.73
C ALA A 229 8.25 24.04 -26.26
N GLY A 230 7.94 25.08 -27.05
CA GLY A 230 8.90 26.09 -27.46
C GLY A 230 9.42 26.93 -26.29
N PHE A 231 8.53 27.38 -25.41
CA PHE A 231 8.87 28.13 -24.19
C PHE A 231 9.74 27.31 -23.23
N LEU A 232 9.38 26.05 -22.95
CA LEU A 232 10.13 25.21 -22.02
C LEU A 232 11.53 24.87 -22.57
N ARG A 233 11.68 24.66 -23.89
CA ARG A 233 12.98 24.42 -24.54
C ARG A 233 13.93 25.63 -24.52
N SER A 234 13.47 26.84 -24.20
CA SER A 234 14.35 28.00 -23.97
C SER A 234 14.67 28.26 -22.50
N HIS A 235 14.08 27.49 -21.57
CA HIS A 235 14.28 27.63 -20.12
C HIS A 235 14.86 26.36 -19.45
N CYS A 236 14.71 25.19 -20.09
CA CYS A 236 15.26 23.92 -19.63
C CYS A 236 16.42 23.45 -20.53
N PRO A 237 17.53 22.93 -19.98
CA PRO A 237 18.52 22.22 -20.76
C PRO A 237 17.92 20.93 -21.36
N ALA A 238 18.41 20.51 -22.52
CA ALA A 238 17.88 19.34 -23.23
C ALA A 238 18.07 18.01 -22.46
N ASN A 239 19.13 17.93 -21.65
CA ASN A 239 19.40 16.84 -20.71
C ASN A 239 19.71 17.46 -19.33
N PRO A 240 18.69 17.70 -18.46
CA PRO A 240 18.90 18.22 -17.12
C PRO A 240 19.74 17.28 -16.26
N THR A 241 20.54 17.84 -15.36
CA THR A 241 21.42 17.08 -14.44
C THR A 241 21.30 17.64 -13.02
N SER A 242 21.66 16.89 -11.98
CA SER A 242 21.60 17.40 -10.59
C SER A 242 22.45 18.67 -10.33
N SER A 243 23.36 19.01 -11.24
CA SER A 243 24.13 20.27 -11.27
C SER A 243 23.55 21.38 -12.16
N ASP A 244 22.64 21.06 -13.08
CA ASP A 244 21.97 21.96 -14.01
C ASP A 244 20.54 21.47 -14.27
N ASP A 245 19.64 21.82 -13.35
CA ASP A 245 18.22 21.45 -13.37
C ASP A 245 17.36 22.63 -12.87
N PRO A 246 17.19 23.67 -13.71
CA PRO A 246 16.42 24.85 -13.37
C PRO A 246 14.94 24.51 -13.14
N THR A 247 14.22 25.42 -12.48
CA THR A 247 12.78 25.25 -12.19
C THR A 247 11.92 26.23 -12.96
N VAL A 248 10.82 25.73 -13.52
CA VAL A 248 9.75 26.52 -14.16
C VAL A 248 8.50 26.55 -13.27
N MET A 249 7.58 27.49 -13.50
CA MET A 249 6.26 27.47 -12.84
C MET A 249 5.40 26.34 -13.42
N GLN A 250 4.57 25.70 -12.60
CA GLN A 250 3.63 24.68 -13.08
C GLN A 250 2.48 25.29 -13.88
N ASP A 251 1.87 26.36 -13.38
CA ASP A 251 0.99 27.23 -14.15
C ASP A 251 1.79 28.39 -14.75
N VAL A 252 1.68 28.58 -16.07
CA VAL A 252 2.34 29.66 -16.83
C VAL A 252 1.41 30.85 -17.13
N VAL A 253 0.13 30.76 -16.77
CA VAL A 253 -0.95 31.72 -17.06
C VAL A 253 -1.35 32.50 -15.79
N THR A 254 -1.57 31.82 -14.67
CA THR A 254 -1.86 32.43 -13.35
C THR A 254 -0.82 32.07 -12.27
N PRO A 255 0.50 32.14 -12.56
CA PRO A 255 1.55 31.64 -11.67
C PRO A 255 1.44 32.21 -10.24
N ASN A 256 1.47 31.30 -9.26
CA ASN A 256 1.31 31.53 -7.81
C ASN A 256 -0.11 31.80 -7.31
N ASN A 257 -1.13 31.91 -8.17
CA ASN A 257 -2.52 31.96 -7.73
C ASN A 257 -3.11 30.55 -7.65
N MET A 258 -3.93 30.29 -6.63
CA MET A 258 -4.65 29.03 -6.48
C MET A 258 -6.07 29.18 -7.01
N ASP A 259 -6.24 28.92 -8.30
CA ASP A 259 -7.50 29.01 -9.04
C ASP A 259 -7.66 27.83 -10.03
N ASN A 260 -8.75 27.80 -10.80
CA ASN A 260 -9.07 26.67 -11.68
C ASN A 260 -8.33 26.71 -13.05
N GLN A 261 -7.28 27.53 -13.21
CA GLN A 261 -6.54 27.63 -14.47
C GLN A 261 -5.81 26.34 -14.84
N TYR A 262 -5.37 25.53 -13.87
CA TYR A 262 -4.84 24.17 -14.10
C TYR A 262 -5.70 23.36 -15.07
N TYR A 263 -7.01 23.28 -14.89
CA TYR A 263 -7.88 22.46 -15.75
C TYR A 263 -7.98 23.00 -17.18
N LYS A 264 -7.91 24.32 -17.36
CA LYS A 264 -7.83 24.95 -18.68
C LYS A 264 -6.48 24.68 -19.34
N ASN A 265 -5.42 24.58 -18.55
CA ASN A 265 -4.10 24.15 -19.02
C ASN A 265 -4.11 22.67 -19.43
N VAL A 266 -4.76 21.78 -18.67
CA VAL A 266 -4.97 20.36 -19.03
C VAL A 266 -5.70 20.28 -20.38
N LEU A 267 -6.86 20.92 -20.51
CA LEU A 267 -7.68 20.94 -21.73
C LEU A 267 -6.99 21.52 -22.98
N SER A 268 -5.93 22.33 -22.81
CA SER A 268 -5.15 22.91 -23.91
C SER A 268 -3.75 22.31 -24.06
N HIS A 269 -3.47 21.22 -23.33
CA HIS A 269 -2.19 20.51 -23.26
C HIS A 269 -1.01 21.41 -22.84
N THR A 270 -1.25 22.48 -22.08
CA THR A 270 -0.24 23.39 -21.50
C THR A 270 0.13 23.04 -20.06
N VAL A 271 0.08 21.77 -19.69
CA VAL A 271 0.55 21.23 -18.39
C VAL A 271 1.92 20.59 -18.49
N LEU A 272 2.69 20.57 -17.39
CA LEU A 272 4.07 20.08 -17.38
C LEU A 272 4.18 18.56 -17.36
N PHE A 273 3.33 17.84 -16.64
CA PHE A 273 3.53 16.41 -16.41
C PHE A 273 2.69 15.51 -17.32
N THR A 274 3.15 14.28 -17.53
CA THR A 274 2.41 13.24 -18.24
C THR A 274 1.21 12.78 -17.42
N SER A 275 1.35 12.76 -16.09
CA SER A 275 0.25 12.51 -15.15
C SER A 275 -0.89 13.54 -15.28
N ASP A 276 -0.59 14.82 -15.48
CA ASP A 276 -1.60 15.87 -15.69
C ASP A 276 -2.37 15.63 -17.01
N ALA A 277 -1.64 15.30 -18.08
CA ALA A 277 -2.21 15.00 -19.39
C ALA A 277 -3.02 13.69 -19.38
N ALA A 278 -2.61 12.71 -18.57
CA ALA A 278 -3.29 11.41 -18.42
C ALA A 278 -4.75 11.55 -17.95
N LEU A 279 -5.10 12.65 -17.26
CA LEU A 279 -6.48 12.94 -16.86
C LEU A 279 -7.46 13.10 -18.04
N LEU A 280 -6.97 13.32 -19.27
CA LEU A 280 -7.82 13.33 -20.48
C LEU A 280 -7.96 11.97 -21.17
N THR A 281 -7.30 10.91 -20.68
CA THR A 281 -7.30 9.59 -21.35
C THR A 281 -8.53 8.72 -21.05
N SER A 282 -9.28 9.01 -19.99
CA SER A 282 -10.61 8.44 -19.75
C SER A 282 -11.71 9.49 -19.98
N PRO A 283 -12.86 9.14 -20.60
CA PRO A 283 -14.02 10.03 -20.72
C PRO A 283 -14.55 10.53 -19.36
N GLU A 284 -14.40 9.74 -18.30
CA GLU A 284 -14.84 10.08 -16.95
C GLU A 284 -14.00 11.21 -16.36
N THR A 285 -12.67 11.06 -16.35
CA THR A 285 -11.76 12.08 -15.82
C THR A 285 -11.71 13.31 -16.74
N ALA A 286 -11.84 13.14 -18.05
CA ALA A 286 -11.97 14.25 -18.99
C ALA A 286 -13.24 15.10 -18.71
N LYS A 287 -14.36 14.47 -18.34
CA LYS A 287 -15.56 15.19 -17.89
C LYS A 287 -15.30 15.96 -16.60
N LEU A 288 -14.68 15.32 -15.60
CA LEU A 288 -14.34 15.98 -14.32
C LEU A 288 -13.40 17.18 -14.52
N VAL A 289 -12.41 17.07 -15.42
CA VAL A 289 -11.55 18.19 -15.82
C VAL A 289 -12.36 19.31 -16.48
N LEU A 290 -13.30 18.99 -17.38
CA LEU A 290 -14.17 19.95 -18.04
C LEU A 290 -15.09 20.69 -17.05
N ASP A 291 -15.68 19.99 -16.09
CA ASP A 291 -16.54 20.56 -15.06
C ASP A 291 -15.75 21.53 -14.16
N ASN A 292 -14.59 21.09 -13.65
CA ASN A 292 -13.70 21.91 -12.82
C ASN A 292 -13.17 23.15 -13.56
N ALA A 293 -12.96 23.08 -14.88
CA ALA A 293 -12.52 24.22 -15.70
C ALA A 293 -13.61 25.30 -15.91
N ASN A 294 -14.88 24.89 -15.99
CA ASN A 294 -15.96 25.74 -16.53
C ASN A 294 -17.07 26.11 -15.53
N ILE A 295 -17.32 25.31 -14.48
CA ILE A 295 -18.37 25.61 -13.49
C ILE A 295 -17.79 26.53 -12.41
N PRO A 296 -18.25 27.80 -12.27
CA PRO A 296 -17.65 28.75 -11.33
C PRO A 296 -17.81 28.31 -9.88
N GLY A 297 -16.72 28.28 -9.11
CA GLY A 297 -16.70 27.89 -7.70
C GLY A 297 -16.76 26.39 -7.42
N TRP A 298 -17.06 25.55 -8.43
CA TRP A 298 -17.18 24.10 -8.28
C TRP A 298 -15.86 23.48 -7.79
N TRP A 299 -14.76 23.80 -8.45
CA TRP A 299 -13.46 23.29 -8.05
C TRP A 299 -13.09 23.75 -6.64
N GLU A 300 -13.27 25.04 -6.32
CA GLU A 300 -12.97 25.55 -4.98
C GLU A 300 -13.79 24.81 -3.91
N ASP A 301 -15.06 24.48 -4.15
CA ASP A 301 -15.91 23.76 -3.20
C ASP A 301 -15.63 22.26 -3.09
N MET A 302 -15.16 21.62 -4.17
CA MET A 302 -14.72 20.22 -4.13
C MET A 302 -13.32 20.08 -3.51
N PHE A 303 -12.41 21.00 -3.81
CA PHE A 303 -11.03 21.00 -3.28
C PHE A 303 -11.01 21.11 -1.75
N LYS A 304 -11.87 21.96 -1.16
CA LYS A 304 -12.06 22.05 0.30
C LYS A 304 -12.35 20.68 0.92
N LYS A 305 -13.27 19.92 0.32
CA LYS A 305 -13.70 18.59 0.81
C LYS A 305 -12.56 17.57 0.65
N ALA A 306 -11.95 17.53 -0.54
CA ALA A 306 -10.87 16.59 -0.85
C ALA A 306 -9.62 16.84 0.03
N MET A 307 -9.30 18.09 0.36
CA MET A 307 -8.22 18.44 1.30
C MET A 307 -8.51 17.95 2.73
N VAL A 308 -9.74 18.11 3.24
CA VAL A 308 -10.11 17.59 4.58
C VAL A 308 -10.12 16.06 4.59
N LYS A 309 -10.61 15.42 3.52
CA LYS A 309 -10.58 13.97 3.36
C LYS A 309 -9.15 13.44 3.31
N MET A 310 -8.28 14.04 2.48
CA MET A 310 -6.87 13.71 2.39
C MET A 310 -6.19 13.88 3.75
N ALA A 311 -6.41 15.01 4.44
CA ALA A 311 -5.87 15.27 5.77
C ALA A 311 -6.42 14.35 6.89
N SER A 312 -7.28 13.38 6.55
CA SER A 312 -7.82 12.37 7.46
C SER A 312 -7.32 10.95 7.15
N ILE A 313 -6.42 10.77 6.18
CA ILE A 313 -5.87 9.46 5.82
C ILE A 313 -5.00 8.91 6.96
N GLN A 314 -5.38 7.74 7.49
CA GLN A 314 -4.60 6.91 8.41
C GLN A 314 -4.05 7.67 9.65
N VAL A 315 -4.79 8.68 10.12
CA VAL A 315 -4.39 9.55 11.23
C VAL A 315 -4.24 8.81 12.55
N LYS A 316 -3.12 9.06 13.25
CA LYS A 316 -2.86 8.56 14.61
C LYS A 316 -3.60 9.44 15.62
N THR A 317 -4.51 8.87 16.41
CA THR A 317 -5.24 9.58 17.49
C THR A 317 -5.22 8.78 18.80
N GLY A 318 -5.67 9.40 19.91
CA GLY A 318 -5.74 8.74 21.22
C GLY A 318 -4.37 8.29 21.75
N TYR A 319 -4.09 6.99 21.66
CA TYR A 319 -2.82 6.37 22.09
C TYR A 319 -1.88 5.97 20.93
N GLN A 320 -2.25 6.26 19.68
CA GLN A 320 -1.56 5.77 18.47
C GLN A 320 -0.31 6.58 18.08
N GLY A 321 -0.01 7.67 18.79
CA GLY A 321 1.14 8.55 18.57
C GLY A 321 1.40 9.42 19.81
N GLN A 322 2.25 10.44 19.69
CA GLN A 322 2.52 11.40 20.78
C GLN A 322 2.59 12.83 20.24
N SER A 323 2.54 13.87 21.08
CA SER A 323 2.93 15.22 20.66
C SER A 323 4.43 15.41 20.95
N ILE A 324 5.24 15.62 19.92
CA ILE A 324 6.70 15.74 20.07
C ILE A 324 7.05 17.19 20.44
N PRO A 325 7.66 17.50 21.60
CA PRO A 325 8.11 18.86 21.93
C PRO A 325 9.35 19.24 21.12
N SER A 326 9.57 20.53 20.87
CA SER A 326 10.82 20.98 20.23
C SER A 326 12.02 20.69 21.15
N ILE A 327 13.06 20.02 20.63
CA ILE A 327 14.27 19.72 21.40
C ILE A 327 15.04 21.02 21.68
N ALA A 328 14.86 21.56 22.88
CA ALA A 328 15.73 22.61 23.41
C ALA A 328 17.17 22.06 23.53
N ALA A 329 18.14 22.76 22.93
CA ALA A 329 19.53 22.29 22.87
C ALA A 329 20.11 22.03 24.28
N SER A 330 20.51 20.78 24.52
CA SER A 330 20.95 20.32 25.85
C SER A 330 22.18 21.11 26.37
N PRO A 331 22.21 21.52 27.65
CA PRO A 331 23.17 22.50 28.17
C PRO A 331 24.56 21.92 28.49
N SER A 332 25.20 21.24 27.52
CA SER A 332 26.52 20.58 27.66
C SER A 332 27.70 21.35 27.01
N SER A 333 27.56 22.67 26.78
CA SER A 333 28.65 23.50 26.23
C SER A 333 28.76 24.87 26.90
N ARG A 334 29.10 24.90 28.20
CA ARG A 334 29.59 26.13 28.87
C ARG A 334 31.11 26.22 28.79
N ARG A 335 31.63 26.90 27.76
CA ARG A 335 33.03 27.38 27.77
C ARG A 335 33.06 28.84 28.23
N THR A 336 33.76 29.10 29.32
CA THR A 336 33.67 30.36 30.07
C THR A 336 34.31 31.53 29.33
N VAL A 337 33.55 32.61 29.14
CA VAL A 337 34.08 33.95 28.82
C VAL A 337 33.59 34.91 29.89
N ARG A 338 34.46 35.81 30.37
CA ARG A 338 34.18 36.68 31.52
C ARG A 338 33.18 37.79 31.18
N SER A 339 32.37 38.14 32.17
CA SER A 339 31.50 39.32 32.15
C SER A 339 32.30 40.60 32.44
N THR A 340 31.91 41.70 31.79
CA THR A 340 32.16 43.08 32.23
C THR A 340 30.84 43.86 32.10
N SER A 341 30.43 44.55 33.17
CA SER A 341 29.10 45.15 33.32
C SER A 341 29.14 46.68 33.36
N ILE A 342 28.21 47.35 32.65
CA ILE A 342 27.89 48.78 32.79
C ILE A 342 26.35 48.97 32.72
N HIS A 343 25.83 50.04 33.32
CA HIS A 343 24.44 50.22 33.74
C HIS A 343 23.52 51.06 32.80
N THR A 344 22.24 50.63 32.71
CA THR A 344 20.99 51.44 32.64
C THR A 344 20.74 52.50 31.53
N ARG A 345 19.58 52.40 30.83
CA ARG A 345 18.42 53.33 30.91
C ARG A 345 17.22 52.87 30.05
N ARG A 346 16.18 53.71 29.83
CA ARG A 346 14.77 53.35 29.54
C ARG A 346 14.31 53.46 28.06
N ARG A 347 13.40 52.53 27.68
CA ARG A 347 12.24 52.60 26.72
C ARG A 347 12.39 53.25 25.32
N ALA A 348 11.98 52.45 24.32
CA ALA A 348 11.01 52.72 23.22
C ALA A 348 11.50 52.58 21.75
N SER A 349 10.57 52.11 20.90
CA SER A 349 10.58 52.08 19.42
C SER A 349 11.41 51.00 18.67
N LEU A 350 10.90 50.64 17.48
CA LEU A 350 11.37 49.68 16.46
C LEU A 350 11.57 50.43 15.11
N PRO A 351 12.11 49.87 14.01
CA PRO A 351 12.85 48.60 13.76
C PRO A 351 14.21 48.87 13.02
N PRO A 352 14.66 48.09 12.00
CA PRO A 352 15.37 46.79 11.97
C PRO A 352 16.90 46.98 11.60
N PRO A 353 17.72 45.98 11.13
CA PRO A 353 17.56 44.52 10.97
C PRO A 353 18.71 43.65 11.56
N LEU A 354 18.63 42.33 11.28
CA LEU A 354 19.66 41.25 11.27
C LEU A 354 21.16 41.67 11.28
N PRO A 355 22.07 40.90 11.94
CA PRO A 355 22.35 39.51 11.51
C PRO A 355 22.88 38.48 12.53
N ALA A 356 22.79 37.20 12.15
CA ALA A 356 23.73 36.15 12.53
C ALA A 356 23.92 35.16 11.36
N ARG A 357 25.16 34.77 11.04
CA ARG A 357 25.47 33.77 9.99
C ARG A 357 26.19 32.56 10.59
N ARG A 358 25.75 31.38 10.12
CA ARG A 358 26.44 30.07 10.00
C ARG A 358 27.87 29.95 10.55
N CYS A 359 28.07 28.89 11.32
CA CYS A 359 29.09 27.87 11.04
C CYS A 359 28.35 26.53 10.82
N CYS A 360 28.81 25.56 10.05
CA CYS A 360 30.15 25.36 9.48
C CYS A 360 30.46 26.14 8.19
N ARG A 361 31.74 26.17 7.80
CA ARG A 361 32.26 26.76 6.56
C ARG A 361 33.61 26.12 6.18
N ALA A 362 33.91 26.02 4.89
CA ALA A 362 35.28 25.93 4.36
C ALA A 362 35.65 27.27 3.66
N PRO A 363 36.93 27.68 3.60
CA PRO A 363 37.31 29.08 3.33
C PRO A 363 37.42 29.46 1.84
N PRO A 364 37.32 30.77 1.50
CA PRO A 364 37.48 31.33 0.15
C PRO A 364 38.79 32.13 -0.02
N CYS A 365 39.06 32.68 -1.22
CA CYS A 365 39.49 34.10 -1.40
C CYS A 365 39.55 34.57 -2.87
N GLY A 366 39.28 35.86 -3.14
CA GLY A 366 39.40 36.51 -4.46
C GLY A 366 38.48 37.76 -4.60
N PRO A 367 39.00 38.97 -4.91
CA PRO A 367 38.22 40.23 -4.86
C PRO A 367 37.80 40.84 -6.24
N PRO A 368 36.72 41.65 -6.30
CA PRO A 368 36.35 42.59 -7.37
C PRO A 368 36.77 44.05 -6.99
N PRO A 369 36.31 45.19 -7.59
CA PRO A 369 35.37 45.48 -8.71
C PRO A 369 36.02 46.48 -9.73
N PRO A 370 35.37 47.44 -10.48
CA PRO A 370 33.95 47.76 -10.73
C PRO A 370 33.52 47.82 -12.25
N PRO A 371 33.30 48.94 -13.00
CA PRO A 371 32.37 48.98 -14.16
C PRO A 371 33.09 49.50 -15.46
N PRO A 372 32.62 50.42 -16.38
CA PRO A 372 31.56 51.44 -16.35
C PRO A 372 30.41 51.28 -17.41
N LEU A 373 29.57 52.33 -17.51
CA LEU A 373 28.58 52.66 -18.56
C LEU A 373 29.11 53.89 -19.37
N PRO A 374 28.51 54.40 -20.50
CA PRO A 374 27.09 54.45 -20.92
C PRO A 374 26.90 54.07 -22.44
N ALA A 375 25.88 54.45 -23.25
CA ALA A 375 24.81 55.46 -23.14
C ALA A 375 23.53 55.26 -24.00
N ALA A 376 22.52 56.07 -23.64
CA ALA A 376 21.31 56.58 -24.31
C ALA A 376 21.17 56.58 -25.86
N ALA A 377 19.91 56.51 -26.37
CA ALA A 377 19.10 57.70 -26.74
C ALA A 377 17.75 57.37 -27.47
N GLY A 378 16.68 58.13 -27.16
CA GLY A 378 15.45 58.31 -27.97
C GLY A 378 14.43 57.15 -28.05
N GLY A 379 13.11 57.38 -28.24
CA GLY A 379 12.34 58.63 -28.07
C GLY A 379 11.01 58.69 -28.87
N THR A 380 9.87 58.95 -28.18
CA THR A 380 8.56 59.42 -28.71
C THR A 380 7.76 58.48 -29.68
N MET A 381 6.42 58.52 -29.83
CA MET A 381 5.35 59.38 -29.26
C MET A 381 3.93 58.73 -29.31
N LYS A 382 3.00 59.26 -28.50
CA LYS A 382 1.51 59.38 -28.69
C LYS A 382 0.56 58.17 -28.72
N GLY A 383 -0.40 58.21 -27.76
CA GLY A 383 -1.84 57.96 -27.99
C GLY A 383 -2.40 56.57 -27.62
N GLY A 384 -3.53 56.41 -26.91
CA GLY A 384 -4.24 57.34 -26.03
C GLY A 384 -5.78 57.16 -25.97
N TRP A 385 -6.32 57.00 -24.75
CA TRP A 385 -7.77 57.09 -24.37
C TRP A 385 -8.67 55.97 -24.95
N SER A 386 -9.80 55.54 -24.35
CA SER A 386 -10.42 55.79 -23.02
C SER A 386 -11.50 54.73 -22.72
N SER A 387 -11.78 54.45 -21.43
CA SER A 387 -13.02 53.77 -20.97
C SER A 387 -14.25 54.70 -21.11
N PRO A 388 -15.52 54.22 -21.05
CA PRO A 388 -16.15 53.91 -19.74
C PRO A 388 -17.24 52.80 -19.76
N CYS A 389 -17.91 52.63 -18.60
CA CYS A 389 -18.98 51.66 -18.32
C CYS A 389 -20.38 52.11 -18.82
N THR A 390 -21.37 51.21 -18.81
CA THR A 390 -22.67 51.42 -18.09
C THR A 390 -23.53 50.13 -18.04
N CYS A 391 -24.65 50.18 -17.30
CA CYS A 391 -25.46 49.03 -16.86
C CYS A 391 -26.72 48.78 -17.71
N GLY A 392 -27.39 47.64 -17.49
CA GLY A 392 -28.78 47.40 -17.89
C GLY A 392 -29.44 46.30 -17.05
N LEU A 393 -30.65 46.54 -16.54
CA LEU A 393 -31.51 45.53 -15.92
C LEU A 393 -32.60 45.10 -16.91
N GLU A 394 -33.16 43.90 -16.75
CA GLU A 394 -34.55 43.68 -16.26
C GLU A 394 -34.90 42.18 -16.29
N ALA A 395 -36.09 41.83 -15.79
CA ALA A 395 -36.62 40.47 -15.71
C ALA A 395 -38.11 40.46 -16.11
N ILE A 396 -38.70 39.29 -16.42
CA ILE A 396 -40.10 38.94 -16.09
C ILE A 396 -40.43 37.46 -16.41
N ALA A 397 -41.42 36.94 -15.69
CA ALA A 397 -41.70 35.53 -15.40
C ALA A 397 -42.51 34.70 -16.45
N ASN A 398 -42.54 33.38 -16.19
CA ASN A 398 -43.68 32.45 -16.31
C ASN A 398 -44.29 32.09 -17.69
N HIS A 399 -44.48 30.77 -17.93
CA HIS A 399 -45.81 30.16 -17.79
C HIS A 399 -45.85 28.60 -17.66
N ARG A 400 -47.07 28.04 -17.51
CA ARG A 400 -47.37 26.66 -17.03
C ARG A 400 -47.78 25.68 -18.15
N ARG A 401 -47.61 24.36 -17.91
CA ARG A 401 -48.76 23.42 -17.72
C ARG A 401 -48.40 22.02 -17.16
N LYS A 402 -49.45 21.33 -16.68
CA LYS A 402 -49.61 19.98 -16.06
C LYS A 402 -50.80 19.29 -16.81
N PRO A 403 -51.42 18.13 -16.41
CA PRO A 403 -51.24 17.23 -15.24
C PRO A 403 -50.46 15.93 -15.61
N GLU A 404 -50.65 14.64 -15.23
CA GLU A 404 -51.67 13.79 -14.52
C GLU A 404 -50.96 12.69 -13.66
N LEU A 405 -51.43 12.26 -12.47
CA LEU A 405 -52.53 11.35 -12.00
C LEU A 405 -52.31 9.83 -12.29
N GLU A 406 -52.48 8.85 -11.38
CA GLU A 406 -52.63 8.84 -9.89
C GLU A 406 -52.40 7.41 -9.29
N GLU A 407 -52.18 7.35 -7.96
CA GLU A 407 -52.42 6.32 -6.88
C GLU A 407 -52.76 4.83 -7.16
N ASP A 408 -52.89 3.91 -6.17
CA ASP A 408 -52.18 3.52 -4.92
C ASP A 408 -52.97 2.30 -4.30
N GLY A 409 -52.45 1.56 -3.30
CA GLY A 409 -53.25 0.61 -2.50
C GLY A 409 -52.55 -0.61 -1.89
N THR A 410 -53.04 -1.08 -0.73
CA THR A 410 -52.46 -2.16 0.12
C THR A 410 -53.50 -3.22 0.55
N VAL A 411 -53.08 -4.33 1.22
CA VAL A 411 -53.80 -5.14 2.27
C VAL A 411 -53.06 -6.50 2.54
N GLU A 412 -53.49 -7.28 3.56
CA GLU A 412 -52.69 -8.26 4.34
C GLU A 412 -53.36 -9.67 4.55
N LEU A 413 -52.58 -10.63 5.09
CA LEU A 413 -52.96 -11.86 5.89
C LEU A 413 -53.60 -13.15 5.30
N HIS A 414 -52.81 -14.25 5.31
CA HIS A 414 -53.08 -15.64 5.83
C HIS A 414 -54.32 -16.51 5.42
N PRO A 415 -54.41 -17.84 5.78
CA PRO A 415 -53.40 -18.93 5.86
C PRO A 415 -53.92 -20.29 5.24
N HIS A 416 -53.12 -21.40 5.22
CA HIS A 416 -53.55 -22.82 5.50
C HIS A 416 -52.48 -23.91 5.22
N ALA A 417 -52.70 -25.13 5.75
CA ALA A 417 -51.98 -26.41 5.54
C ALA A 417 -52.98 -27.59 5.80
N PRO A 418 -52.66 -28.92 5.79
CA PRO A 418 -51.40 -29.64 5.49
C PRO A 418 -51.58 -30.91 4.59
N ARG A 419 -50.52 -31.73 4.40
CA ARG A 419 -50.62 -33.22 4.27
C ARG A 419 -49.28 -33.97 4.40
N LEU A 420 -49.38 -35.24 4.79
CA LEU A 420 -48.35 -36.31 4.92
C LEU A 420 -48.90 -37.55 4.15
N PRO A 421 -48.11 -38.57 3.70
CA PRO A 421 -47.50 -39.53 4.65
C PRO A 421 -46.21 -40.31 4.23
N THR A 422 -45.52 -40.84 5.25
CA THR A 422 -44.76 -42.12 5.37
C THR A 422 -44.15 -42.85 4.16
N ALA A 423 -42.86 -43.22 4.29
CA ALA A 423 -42.31 -44.56 3.99
C ALA A 423 -41.01 -44.82 4.78
N ALA A 424 -40.59 -46.09 4.92
CA ALA A 424 -39.42 -46.54 5.69
C ALA A 424 -38.51 -47.49 4.85
N PRO A 425 -37.28 -47.84 5.28
CA PRO A 425 -36.23 -48.39 4.40
C PRO A 425 -36.11 -49.93 4.43
N PRO A 426 -35.22 -50.49 3.58
CA PRO A 426 -34.48 -51.72 3.91
C PRO A 426 -32.95 -51.52 4.00
N ARG A 427 -32.24 -52.56 4.46
CA ARG A 427 -30.79 -52.61 4.75
C ARG A 427 -30.05 -53.61 3.84
N ALA A 428 -28.70 -53.55 3.89
CA ALA A 428 -27.74 -54.63 3.58
C ALA A 428 -27.47 -54.90 2.06
N SER A 429 -26.38 -55.55 1.63
CA SER A 429 -25.42 -56.42 2.35
C SER A 429 -23.95 -56.36 1.86
N LEU A 430 -23.02 -56.48 2.81
CA LEU A 430 -21.76 -57.26 2.84
C LEU A 430 -20.99 -57.65 1.53
N LEU A 431 -19.73 -57.18 1.44
CA LEU A 431 -18.48 -57.93 1.12
C LEU A 431 -18.31 -58.60 -0.29
N PRO A 432 -17.10 -59.11 -0.67
CA PRO A 432 -15.80 -59.16 0.02
C PRO A 432 -14.59 -58.55 -0.77
N ARG A 433 -13.41 -58.58 -0.13
CA ARG A 433 -12.07 -58.42 -0.77
C ARG A 433 -11.61 -59.69 -1.48
N PRO A 434 -10.52 -59.63 -2.27
CA PRO A 434 -9.37 -60.52 -2.00
C PRO A 434 -8.05 -59.77 -1.74
N SER A 435 -6.97 -60.50 -1.43
CA SER A 435 -5.69 -59.93 -0.96
C SER A 435 -4.46 -60.81 -1.26
N LEU A 436 -3.31 -60.16 -1.49
CA LEU A 436 -1.92 -60.68 -1.49
C LEU A 436 -1.00 -59.44 -1.24
N ARG A 437 0.00 -59.35 -0.34
CA ARG A 437 1.16 -60.22 0.04
C ARG A 437 2.07 -60.53 -1.17
N ALA A 438 3.41 -60.40 -1.17
CA ALA A 438 4.45 -59.78 -0.31
C ALA A 438 5.75 -59.68 -1.21
N ALA A 439 6.99 -59.32 -0.82
CA ALA A 439 7.68 -58.99 0.45
C ALA A 439 8.94 -58.10 0.13
N VAL A 440 9.37 -57.13 0.95
CA VAL A 440 10.40 -57.18 2.05
C VAL A 440 11.88 -57.12 1.60
N ALA A 441 12.70 -56.39 2.38
CA ALA A 441 14.18 -56.25 2.38
C ALA A 441 14.82 -55.36 1.29
N ALA A 442 15.95 -54.66 1.52
CA ALA A 442 16.62 -54.16 2.74
C ALA A 442 17.67 -53.06 2.40
N ALA A 443 18.21 -52.34 3.40
CA ALA A 443 19.28 -51.32 3.29
C ALA A 443 20.47 -51.71 4.21
N PRO A 444 21.56 -50.92 4.41
CA PRO A 444 22.07 -49.68 3.78
C PRO A 444 23.45 -49.99 3.12
N PRO A 445 24.65 -49.36 3.32
CA PRO A 445 25.08 -48.03 3.80
C PRO A 445 26.26 -47.36 3.00
N CYS A 446 26.91 -46.35 3.62
CA CYS A 446 28.34 -45.96 3.50
C CYS A 446 28.86 -44.96 2.42
N CYS A 447 28.82 -43.68 2.79
CA CYS A 447 29.99 -42.81 3.09
C CYS A 447 31.02 -42.34 2.02
N ARG A 448 31.22 -40.99 2.06
CA ARG A 448 32.47 -40.18 2.02
C ARG A 448 33.10 -39.73 0.69
N THR A 449 33.35 -38.40 0.65
CA THR A 449 34.50 -37.64 0.07
C THR A 449 34.83 -37.78 -1.43
N GLY A 450 35.20 -36.72 -2.16
CA GLY A 450 35.31 -35.30 -1.80
C GLY A 450 36.09 -34.49 -2.86
N ASN A 451 35.99 -33.16 -2.77
CA ASN A 451 36.83 -32.05 -3.27
C ASN A 451 37.81 -32.16 -4.49
N ASP A 452 37.98 -30.98 -5.09
CA ASP A 452 39.14 -30.43 -5.85
C ASP A 452 39.30 -30.70 -7.36
N ASP A 453 39.12 -29.62 -8.13
CA ASP A 453 40.02 -29.02 -9.13
C ASP A 453 40.88 -29.90 -10.07
N GLY A 454 40.68 -29.72 -11.39
CA GLY A 454 41.50 -30.34 -12.44
C GLY A 454 41.28 -29.76 -13.85
N ARG A 455 41.78 -28.55 -14.11
CA ARG A 455 41.66 -27.82 -15.39
C ARG A 455 42.70 -28.28 -16.44
N VAL A 456 42.43 -27.94 -17.71
CA VAL A 456 43.35 -27.82 -18.89
C VAL A 456 43.32 -28.97 -19.91
N ASP A 457 42.57 -28.73 -20.99
CA ASP A 457 42.96 -28.77 -22.42
C ASP A 457 44.07 -29.74 -22.92
N PHE A 458 43.80 -30.49 -24.02
CA PHE A 458 44.26 -30.14 -25.39
C PHE A 458 43.93 -31.21 -26.48
N VAL A 459 43.20 -30.77 -27.53
CA VAL A 459 43.45 -31.01 -28.98
C VAL A 459 43.30 -32.39 -29.68
N TYR A 460 42.58 -32.33 -30.83
CA TYR A 460 42.57 -33.24 -32.00
C TYR A 460 41.95 -34.65 -31.81
N LYS A 461 41.43 -35.34 -32.85
CA LYS A 461 41.59 -35.20 -34.31
C LYS A 461 40.34 -35.67 -35.09
N ARG A 462 40.10 -35.16 -36.31
CA ARG A 462 39.13 -35.73 -37.29
C ARG A 462 39.76 -36.88 -38.11
N PRO A 463 38.94 -37.75 -38.73
CA PRO A 463 38.77 -37.77 -40.20
C PRO A 463 37.38 -37.21 -40.61
N ALA A 464 37.18 -36.49 -41.73
CA ALA A 464 37.29 -36.87 -43.16
C ALA A 464 36.20 -37.87 -43.59
N ALA A 465 35.17 -37.61 -44.41
CA ALA A 465 34.84 -36.65 -45.50
C ALA A 465 34.98 -37.22 -46.93
N LEU A 466 33.88 -37.14 -47.69
CA LEU A 466 33.61 -37.26 -49.15
C LEU A 466 32.18 -36.67 -49.32
N LEU A 467 31.85 -35.72 -50.21
CA LEU A 467 31.82 -35.73 -51.69
C LEU A 467 30.90 -36.84 -52.25
N VAL A 468 30.00 -36.60 -53.22
CA VAL A 468 29.73 -35.43 -54.12
C VAL A 468 28.20 -35.13 -54.11
N ASP A 469 27.53 -34.28 -54.92
CA ASP A 469 27.82 -33.56 -56.18
C ASP A 469 27.01 -32.24 -56.33
N ASP A 470 27.04 -31.59 -57.50
CA ASP A 470 26.36 -30.32 -57.87
C ASP A 470 25.08 -30.51 -58.73
N VAL A 471 24.35 -29.41 -59.08
CA VAL A 471 23.56 -29.17 -60.34
C VAL A 471 22.54 -27.99 -60.23
N ASP A 472 22.82 -26.93 -60.99
CA ASP A 472 21.96 -26.02 -61.79
C ASP A 472 20.79 -25.16 -61.25
N HIS A 473 21.10 -23.86 -61.16
CA HIS A 473 20.58 -22.75 -62.02
C HIS A 473 19.19 -22.06 -61.83
N GLU A 474 19.18 -20.80 -62.29
CA GLU A 474 18.11 -19.78 -62.35
C GLU A 474 17.79 -19.00 -61.05
N LYS A 475 17.61 -17.67 -61.05
CA LYS A 475 17.55 -16.68 -62.16
C LYS A 475 18.19 -15.34 -61.74
N GLN A 476 18.78 -14.60 -62.68
CA GLN A 476 19.69 -13.47 -62.38
C GLN A 476 19.15 -12.09 -62.81
N SER A 477 19.28 -11.09 -61.92
CA SER A 477 19.39 -9.63 -62.17
C SER A 477 18.31 -8.87 -62.97
N ARG A 478 17.69 -7.90 -62.29
CA ARG A 478 17.50 -6.47 -62.67
C ARG A 478 17.02 -5.72 -61.41
N SER A 479 17.46 -4.52 -61.04
CA SER A 479 18.48 -3.62 -61.62
C SER A 479 19.21 -2.87 -60.49
N LYS A 480 20.46 -2.42 -60.73
CA LYS A 480 21.25 -1.60 -59.78
C LYS A 480 21.45 -0.18 -60.34
N MET A 481 20.87 0.85 -59.69
CA MET A 481 21.53 2.18 -59.56
C MET A 481 20.79 3.13 -58.60
N ALA A 482 21.24 3.18 -57.33
CA ALA A 482 20.97 4.22 -56.32
C ALA A 482 21.80 3.92 -55.03
N SER A 483 23.09 3.62 -55.16
CA SER A 483 24.14 4.59 -54.85
C SER A 483 24.20 5.14 -53.40
N LYS A 484 24.66 4.27 -52.48
CA LYS A 484 25.60 4.61 -51.39
C LYS A 484 25.18 5.65 -50.31
N VAL A 485 24.26 5.29 -49.41
CA VAL A 485 24.35 5.69 -47.96
C VAL A 485 23.91 4.51 -47.06
N ALA A 486 24.60 3.37 -47.14
CA ALA A 486 24.29 2.17 -46.35
C ALA A 486 25.52 1.26 -46.19
N ALA A 487 26.51 1.69 -45.41
CA ALA A 487 27.77 0.95 -45.23
C ALA A 487 28.41 1.19 -43.85
N LEU A 488 27.66 0.99 -42.75
CA LEU A 488 28.20 0.99 -41.39
C LEU A 488 27.28 0.28 -40.34
N LEU A 489 26.42 -0.67 -40.78
CA LEU A 489 25.34 -1.20 -39.93
C LEU A 489 25.04 -2.71 -40.05
N SER A 490 26.00 -3.53 -40.52
CA SER A 490 25.88 -5.00 -40.56
C SER A 490 27.18 -5.73 -40.19
N CYS A 491 27.58 -5.64 -38.92
CA CYS A 491 28.57 -6.52 -38.28
C CYS A 491 28.23 -6.83 -36.81
N ALA A 492 26.95 -6.71 -36.41
CA ALA A 492 26.50 -6.85 -35.02
C ALA A 492 25.32 -7.83 -34.84
N LEU A 493 24.93 -8.58 -35.88
CA LEU A 493 24.01 -9.73 -35.76
C LEU A 493 24.73 -11.01 -36.20
N LEU A 494 25.47 -11.61 -35.26
CA LEU A 494 25.77 -13.07 -35.21
C LEU A 494 26.50 -13.53 -33.93
N VAL A 495 26.61 -12.71 -32.88
CA VAL A 495 27.21 -13.10 -31.58
C VAL A 495 26.33 -12.67 -30.38
N VAL A 496 25.05 -13.04 -30.40
CA VAL A 496 24.18 -13.06 -29.19
C VAL A 496 23.35 -14.35 -29.25
N GLY A 497 23.98 -15.49 -29.00
CA GLY A 497 23.40 -16.82 -29.19
C GLY A 497 23.87 -17.90 -28.21
N ALA A 498 24.48 -17.49 -27.08
CA ALA A 498 24.94 -18.38 -26.00
C ALA A 498 25.18 -17.61 -24.69
N ALA A 499 24.26 -16.72 -24.30
CA ALA A 499 24.33 -15.95 -23.04
C ALA A 499 22.93 -15.49 -22.58
N ALA A 500 21.93 -16.37 -22.67
CA ALA A 500 20.60 -16.15 -22.10
C ALA A 500 20.49 -16.82 -20.72
N ASP A 501 21.52 -16.68 -19.89
CA ASP A 501 21.38 -16.90 -18.45
C ASP A 501 20.33 -15.91 -17.93
N TYR A 502 19.40 -16.42 -17.12
CA TYR A 502 18.32 -15.61 -16.59
C TYR A 502 18.91 -14.53 -15.69
N TYR A 503 18.87 -13.27 -16.15
CA TYR A 503 19.10 -12.12 -15.28
C TYR A 503 17.85 -11.90 -14.40
N THR A 504 17.58 -12.87 -13.52
CA THR A 504 16.69 -12.67 -12.39
C THR A 504 17.20 -11.46 -11.63
N PRO A 505 16.42 -10.38 -11.43
CA PRO A 505 16.84 -9.31 -10.56
C PRO A 505 17.14 -9.92 -9.18
N PRO A 506 18.23 -9.52 -8.50
CA PRO A 506 18.60 -10.09 -7.22
C PRO A 506 17.43 -9.94 -6.26
N THR A 507 16.96 -11.06 -5.69
CA THR A 507 15.94 -11.07 -4.64
C THR A 507 16.33 -10.07 -3.55
N PRO A 508 15.41 -9.21 -3.07
CA PRO A 508 15.71 -8.23 -2.02
C PRO A 508 16.46 -8.89 -0.87
N GLY A 509 17.69 -8.42 -0.61
CA GLY A 509 18.56 -9.04 0.39
C GLY A 509 17.87 -9.04 1.75
N THR A 510 17.63 -10.22 2.32
CA THR A 510 16.87 -10.40 3.55
C THR A 510 17.62 -9.81 4.75
N CYS A 511 17.45 -8.52 4.98
CA CYS A 511 18.17 -7.74 5.98
C CYS A 511 17.71 -8.09 7.41
N GLY A 512 18.16 -9.24 7.91
CA GLY A 512 17.89 -9.74 9.26
C GLY A 512 17.58 -11.23 9.33
N LEU A 513 16.93 -11.80 8.30
CA LEU A 513 16.54 -13.22 8.29
C LEU A 513 17.70 -14.13 7.88
N LYS A 514 17.80 -15.30 8.52
CA LYS A 514 18.83 -16.31 8.28
C LYS A 514 18.30 -17.73 8.50
N VAL A 515 18.68 -18.70 7.66
CA VAL A 515 18.50 -20.12 7.96
C VAL A 515 19.36 -20.49 9.18
N GLY A 516 18.80 -21.26 10.12
CA GLY A 516 19.49 -21.61 11.36
C GLY A 516 19.76 -20.42 12.29
N TYR A 517 18.95 -19.34 12.22
CA TYR A 517 19.06 -18.15 13.09
C TYR A 517 19.13 -18.48 14.59
N TYR A 518 18.48 -19.58 14.99
CA TYR A 518 18.42 -20.04 16.37
C TYR A 518 19.49 -21.09 16.75
N HIS A 519 20.36 -21.55 15.83
CA HIS A 519 21.33 -22.62 16.13
C HIS A 519 22.17 -22.36 17.40
N ASP A 520 22.68 -21.14 17.57
CA ASP A 520 23.52 -20.78 18.72
C ASP A 520 22.74 -20.15 19.91
N LYS A 521 21.44 -19.88 19.73
CA LYS A 521 20.58 -19.15 20.68
C LYS A 521 19.54 -20.03 21.37
N CYS A 522 18.94 -20.92 20.58
CA CYS A 522 17.96 -21.93 20.97
C CYS A 522 18.05 -23.11 19.99
N PRO A 523 19.06 -23.99 20.12
CA PRO A 523 19.23 -25.15 19.25
C PRO A 523 17.95 -26.01 19.04
N PRO A 524 17.08 -26.25 20.04
CA PRO A 524 15.91 -27.09 19.84
C PRO A 524 14.67 -26.37 19.27
N ALA A 525 14.71 -25.05 19.01
CA ALA A 525 13.53 -24.25 18.64
C ALA A 525 12.69 -24.89 17.53
N GLU A 526 13.31 -25.13 16.38
CA GLU A 526 12.62 -25.64 15.18
C GLU A 526 12.15 -27.09 15.35
N ALA A 527 12.92 -27.91 16.07
CA ALA A 527 12.54 -29.28 16.38
C ALA A 527 11.33 -29.35 17.33
N ILE A 528 11.21 -28.42 18.28
CA ILE A 528 10.04 -28.29 19.16
C ILE A 528 8.80 -27.91 18.35
N VAL A 529 8.89 -26.92 17.46
CA VAL A 529 7.77 -26.52 16.59
C VAL A 529 7.35 -27.67 15.66
N LYS A 530 8.30 -28.30 14.95
CA LYS A 530 8.04 -29.44 14.05
C LYS A 530 7.42 -30.64 14.79
N HIS A 531 7.76 -30.85 16.06
CA HIS A 531 7.12 -31.88 16.90
C HIS A 531 5.65 -31.54 17.22
N VAL A 532 5.37 -30.34 17.72
CA VAL A 532 4.03 -29.89 18.14
C VAL A 532 3.09 -29.83 16.93
N VAL A 533 3.52 -29.21 15.83
CA VAL A 533 2.75 -29.13 14.58
C VAL A 533 2.51 -30.51 14.00
N GLY A 534 3.52 -31.38 13.98
CA GLY A 534 3.36 -32.76 13.52
C GLY A 534 2.33 -33.56 14.34
N ALA A 535 2.23 -33.32 15.65
CA ALA A 535 1.20 -33.94 16.47
C ALA A 535 -0.21 -33.46 16.08
N ALA A 536 -0.40 -32.14 15.94
CA ALA A 536 -1.68 -31.56 15.54
C ALA A 536 -2.12 -32.01 14.13
N VAL A 537 -1.24 -31.96 13.13
CA VAL A 537 -1.54 -32.36 11.74
C VAL A 537 -1.89 -33.84 11.64
N ARG A 538 -1.22 -34.73 12.39
CA ARG A 538 -1.58 -36.16 12.45
C ARG A 538 -2.94 -36.43 13.11
N GLN A 539 -3.43 -35.52 13.95
CA GLN A 539 -4.76 -35.62 14.56
C GLN A 539 -5.85 -35.00 13.67
N ASN A 540 -5.53 -33.93 12.95
CA ASN A 540 -6.45 -33.23 12.05
C ASN A 540 -5.67 -32.49 10.94
N PRO A 541 -5.63 -33.01 9.70
CA PRO A 541 -4.97 -32.36 8.56
C PRO A 541 -5.46 -30.92 8.31
N GLY A 542 -6.74 -30.65 8.59
CA GLY A 542 -7.35 -29.33 8.50
C GLY A 542 -6.74 -28.28 9.44
N ILE A 543 -6.01 -28.67 10.48
CA ILE A 543 -5.21 -27.75 11.30
C ILE A 543 -3.92 -27.34 10.58
N GLY A 544 -3.30 -28.25 9.82
CA GLY A 544 -2.16 -27.90 8.96
C GLY A 544 -2.51 -26.88 7.89
N ALA A 545 -3.67 -27.06 7.23
CA ALA A 545 -4.22 -26.07 6.32
C ALA A 545 -4.48 -24.71 7.02
N GLY A 546 -4.93 -24.74 8.28
CA GLY A 546 -5.10 -23.54 9.11
C GLY A 546 -3.78 -22.81 9.39
N LEU A 547 -2.69 -23.54 9.64
CA LEU A 547 -1.36 -22.98 9.90
C LEU A 547 -0.70 -22.40 8.64
N ILE A 548 -0.85 -23.06 7.48
CA ILE A 548 -0.40 -22.51 6.18
C ILE A 548 -1.15 -21.20 5.89
N ARG A 549 -2.49 -21.22 6.05
CA ARG A 549 -3.34 -20.02 5.91
C ARG A 549 -2.97 -18.93 6.92
N MET A 550 -2.60 -19.27 8.15
CA MET A 550 -2.22 -18.31 9.18
C MET A 550 -0.97 -17.51 8.79
N LEU A 551 0.05 -18.14 8.22
CA LEU A 551 1.22 -17.40 7.72
C LEU A 551 0.85 -16.47 6.56
N PHE A 552 0.01 -16.91 5.62
CA PHE A 552 -0.49 -16.02 4.55
C PHE A 552 -1.24 -14.81 5.14
N HIS A 553 -2.18 -15.07 6.05
CA HIS A 553 -3.02 -14.02 6.64
C HIS A 553 -2.24 -13.02 7.49
N ASP A 554 -1.19 -13.46 8.18
CA ASP A 554 -0.24 -12.60 8.90
C ASP A 554 0.56 -11.72 7.94
N CYS A 555 1.31 -12.35 7.03
CA CYS A 555 2.18 -11.69 6.06
C CYS A 555 1.47 -10.67 5.16
N PHE A 556 0.17 -10.86 4.89
CA PHE A 556 -0.57 -9.96 4.01
C PHE A 556 -1.17 -8.73 4.69
N VAL A 557 -1.33 -8.68 6.02
CA VAL A 557 -1.94 -7.48 6.66
C VAL A 557 -0.87 -6.52 7.13
N GLU A 558 -0.30 -6.72 8.32
CA GLU A 558 0.77 -5.86 8.85
C GLU A 558 2.18 -6.31 8.42
N GLY A 559 2.31 -7.51 7.84
CA GLY A 559 3.59 -8.17 7.52
C GLY A 559 3.81 -9.41 8.39
N CYS A 560 4.86 -10.19 8.12
CA CYS A 560 5.08 -11.46 8.84
C CYS A 560 5.65 -11.20 10.26
N ASP A 561 4.80 -10.75 11.18
CA ASP A 561 5.16 -10.33 12.54
C ASP A 561 4.25 -10.92 13.64
N ALA A 562 3.36 -11.86 13.28
CA ALA A 562 2.39 -12.46 14.19
C ALA A 562 1.45 -11.44 14.87
N SER A 563 1.16 -10.29 14.24
CA SER A 563 0.10 -9.35 14.65
C SER A 563 -1.27 -10.05 14.70
N VAL A 564 -1.55 -10.94 13.73
CA VAL A 564 -2.78 -11.73 13.64
C VAL A 564 -3.06 -12.60 14.87
N LEU A 565 -2.03 -12.86 15.70
CA LEU A 565 -2.16 -13.63 16.94
C LEU A 565 -2.66 -12.82 18.13
N LEU A 566 -2.72 -11.48 18.08
CA LEU A 566 -3.12 -10.64 19.22
C LEU A 566 -4.60 -10.83 19.58
N ASP A 567 -4.88 -10.98 20.87
CA ASP A 567 -6.26 -10.96 21.41
C ASP A 567 -6.74 -9.52 21.64
N PRO A 568 -8.05 -9.26 21.59
CA PRO A 568 -8.58 -7.93 21.87
C PRO A 568 -8.32 -7.53 23.32
N THR A 569 -7.86 -6.30 23.52
CA THR A 569 -7.62 -5.68 24.83
C THR A 569 -8.48 -4.41 24.98
N PRO A 570 -8.57 -3.78 26.16
CA PRO A 570 -9.22 -2.48 26.30
C PRO A 570 -8.59 -1.37 25.43
N GLU A 571 -7.29 -1.47 25.18
CA GLU A 571 -6.50 -0.53 24.38
C GLU A 571 -6.62 -0.81 22.87
N ASN A 572 -6.71 -2.08 22.47
CA ASN A 572 -7.04 -2.50 21.10
C ASN A 572 -8.18 -3.52 21.09
N PRO A 573 -9.45 -3.07 21.04
CA PRO A 573 -10.61 -3.97 21.03
C PRO A 573 -10.89 -4.60 19.66
N GLN A 574 -10.13 -4.29 18.60
CA GLN A 574 -10.37 -4.74 17.22
C GLN A 574 -9.07 -5.12 16.48
N PRO A 575 -8.30 -6.12 16.95
CA PRO A 575 -7.16 -6.66 16.22
C PRO A 575 -7.62 -7.47 15.00
N GLU A 576 -6.71 -7.74 14.06
CA GLU A 576 -6.93 -8.54 12.84
C GLU A 576 -7.63 -9.87 13.09
N LYS A 577 -7.37 -10.51 14.23
CA LYS A 577 -8.02 -11.76 14.64
C LYS A 577 -9.55 -11.67 14.58
N LEU A 578 -10.13 -10.50 14.83
CA LEU A 578 -11.57 -10.26 14.78
C LEU A 578 -12.07 -9.80 13.39
N GLY A 579 -11.17 -9.50 12.45
CA GLY A 579 -11.50 -9.10 11.09
C GLY A 579 -12.32 -10.18 10.34
N PRO A 580 -13.25 -9.81 9.44
CA PRO A 580 -14.17 -10.77 8.81
C PRO A 580 -13.53 -11.94 8.07
N PRO A 581 -12.37 -11.80 7.38
CA PRO A 581 -11.67 -12.94 6.80
C PRO A 581 -11.10 -13.92 7.83
N ASN A 582 -10.92 -13.49 9.09
CA ASN A 582 -10.22 -14.23 10.14
C ASN A 582 -11.18 -14.86 11.16
N ASN A 583 -12.24 -14.16 11.58
CA ASN A 583 -13.20 -14.64 12.57
C ASN A 583 -14.49 -15.12 11.87
N PRO A 584 -14.93 -16.39 11.98
CA PRO A 584 -14.40 -17.48 12.83
C PRO A 584 -13.51 -18.50 12.09
N SER A 585 -13.03 -18.20 10.89
CA SER A 585 -12.47 -19.20 9.96
C SER A 585 -10.98 -19.52 10.13
N LEU A 586 -10.20 -18.66 10.81
CA LEU A 586 -8.77 -18.86 11.04
C LEU A 586 -8.52 -19.70 12.31
N ARG A 587 -7.62 -20.68 12.24
CA ARG A 587 -7.44 -21.73 13.26
C ARG A 587 -6.03 -22.32 13.27
N GLY A 588 -5.68 -23.12 14.28
CA GLY A 588 -4.30 -23.51 14.57
C GLY A 588 -3.63 -22.60 15.59
N PHE A 589 -4.35 -21.58 16.06
CA PHE A 589 -3.94 -20.62 17.08
C PHE A 589 -3.44 -21.32 18.37
N GLU A 590 -4.16 -22.36 18.79
CA GLU A 590 -3.86 -23.23 19.92
C GLU A 590 -2.58 -24.07 19.71
N VAL A 591 -2.21 -24.36 18.46
CA VAL A 591 -0.95 -25.05 18.13
C VAL A 591 0.23 -24.08 18.23
N ILE A 592 0.05 -22.82 17.83
CA ILE A 592 1.05 -21.77 18.02
C ILE A 592 1.27 -21.51 19.52
N ASP A 593 0.21 -21.42 20.33
CA ASP A 593 0.33 -21.31 21.79
C ASP A 593 1.07 -22.50 22.40
N ALA A 594 0.73 -23.73 22.00
CA ALA A 594 1.39 -24.94 22.49
C ALA A 594 2.87 -25.01 22.07
N ALA A 595 3.19 -24.57 20.84
CA ALA A 595 4.56 -24.47 20.35
C ALA A 595 5.35 -23.40 21.12
N LYS A 596 4.79 -22.20 21.31
CA LYS A 596 5.39 -21.13 22.11
C LYS A 596 5.62 -21.57 23.55
N ALA A 597 4.62 -22.17 24.20
CA ALA A 597 4.74 -22.69 25.57
C ALA A 597 5.75 -23.84 25.69
N ALA A 598 6.08 -24.54 24.61
CA ALA A 598 7.17 -25.53 24.58
C ALA A 598 8.55 -24.88 24.35
N VAL A 599 8.64 -23.91 23.44
CA VAL A 599 9.88 -23.17 23.13
C VAL A 599 10.31 -22.29 24.32
N GLU A 600 9.39 -21.56 24.97
CA GLU A 600 9.68 -20.74 26.16
C GLU A 600 10.17 -21.58 27.35
N ARG A 601 9.77 -22.86 27.45
CA ARG A 601 10.31 -23.79 28.48
C ARG A 601 11.73 -24.25 28.20
N ALA A 602 12.20 -24.19 26.95
CA ALA A 602 13.56 -24.51 26.56
C ALA A 602 14.46 -23.27 26.50
N CYS A 603 13.92 -22.15 26.04
CA CYS A 603 14.64 -20.93 25.66
C CYS A 603 13.79 -19.66 25.97
N PRO A 604 13.63 -19.27 27.24
CA PRO A 604 12.75 -18.18 27.64
C PRO A 604 13.08 -16.85 26.94
N GLY A 605 12.09 -16.23 26.27
CA GLY A 605 12.22 -14.94 25.62
C GLY A 605 13.16 -14.88 24.41
N VAL A 606 13.53 -16.03 23.82
CA VAL A 606 14.50 -16.08 22.70
C VAL A 606 13.84 -16.07 21.32
N VAL A 607 12.69 -16.71 21.15
CA VAL A 607 12.08 -17.00 19.84
C VAL A 607 10.76 -16.24 19.69
N SER A 608 10.62 -15.44 18.62
CA SER A 608 9.38 -14.70 18.33
C SER A 608 8.22 -15.61 17.96
N CYS A 609 6.99 -15.12 18.15
CA CYS A 609 5.81 -15.84 17.65
C CYS A 609 5.73 -15.76 16.12
N ALA A 610 6.22 -14.69 15.50
CA ALA A 610 6.37 -14.54 14.06
C ALA A 610 7.17 -15.70 13.43
N ASP A 611 8.33 -16.04 13.99
CA ASP A 611 9.10 -17.19 13.51
C ASP A 611 8.41 -18.54 13.80
N ILE A 612 7.68 -18.66 14.92
CA ILE A 612 6.90 -19.88 15.22
C ILE A 612 5.77 -20.09 14.20
N VAL A 613 5.09 -19.02 13.74
CA VAL A 613 4.08 -19.10 12.67
C VAL A 613 4.75 -19.52 11.34
N ALA A 614 5.90 -18.92 10.99
CA ALA A 614 6.64 -19.28 9.78
C ALA A 614 7.13 -20.75 9.79
N PHE A 615 7.69 -21.21 10.90
CA PHE A 615 8.06 -22.61 11.10
C PHE A 615 6.82 -23.53 11.07
N ALA A 616 5.70 -23.12 11.68
CA ALA A 616 4.49 -23.94 11.72
C ALA A 616 3.85 -24.14 10.34
N ALA A 617 3.86 -23.12 9.47
CA ALA A 617 3.40 -23.26 8.09
C ALA A 617 4.33 -24.16 7.24
N ARG A 618 5.66 -24.04 7.39
CA ARG A 618 6.64 -24.97 6.80
C ARG A 618 6.34 -26.40 7.25
N ASP A 619 6.25 -26.62 8.56
CA ASP A 619 6.13 -27.96 9.12
C ASP A 619 4.77 -28.59 8.85
N ALA A 620 3.70 -27.78 8.81
CA ALA A 620 2.40 -28.22 8.28
C ALA A 620 2.51 -28.67 6.82
N SER A 621 3.19 -27.89 5.96
CA SER A 621 3.42 -28.26 4.56
C SER A 621 4.18 -29.58 4.42
N PHE A 622 5.22 -29.78 5.23
CA PHE A 622 6.00 -31.01 5.29
C PHE A 622 5.14 -32.24 5.66
N PHE A 623 4.28 -32.14 6.67
CA PHE A 623 3.45 -33.27 7.08
C PHE A 623 2.28 -33.54 6.11
N LEU A 624 1.67 -32.51 5.54
CA LEU A 624 0.53 -32.64 4.61
C LEU A 624 0.96 -33.14 3.22
N SER A 625 2.16 -32.82 2.76
CA SER A 625 2.70 -33.26 1.46
C SER A 625 3.34 -34.65 1.49
N GLY A 626 3.14 -35.42 2.57
CA GLY A 626 3.83 -36.70 2.74
C GLY A 626 5.36 -36.60 2.78
N ARG A 627 5.90 -35.43 3.14
CA ARG A 627 7.32 -35.00 3.10
C ARG A 627 7.86 -34.54 1.73
N GLY A 628 7.02 -34.33 0.72
CA GLY A 628 7.45 -33.75 -0.58
C GLY A 628 7.86 -32.27 -0.50
N VAL A 629 7.21 -31.51 0.39
CA VAL A 629 7.46 -30.09 0.65
C VAL A 629 8.25 -29.94 1.96
N ASP A 630 9.55 -30.28 1.92
CA ASP A 630 10.53 -29.91 2.96
C ASP A 630 11.44 -28.80 2.43
N PHE A 631 11.71 -27.79 3.26
CA PHE A 631 12.55 -26.63 2.91
C PHE A 631 13.02 -25.89 4.16
N ASP A 632 14.18 -25.24 4.10
CA ASP A 632 14.65 -24.38 5.18
C ASP A 632 13.86 -23.06 5.20
N MET A 633 13.40 -22.65 6.39
CA MET A 633 12.70 -21.39 6.60
C MET A 633 13.66 -20.39 7.27
N PRO A 634 14.05 -19.28 6.59
CA PRO A 634 14.81 -18.22 7.23
C PRO A 634 14.04 -17.63 8.42
N ALA A 635 14.74 -17.33 9.50
CA ALA A 635 14.17 -16.85 10.75
C ALA A 635 14.95 -15.65 11.30
N GLY A 636 14.40 -14.99 12.31
CA GLY A 636 14.86 -13.71 12.85
C GLY A 636 13.82 -12.59 12.82
N ARG A 637 12.54 -12.93 12.60
CA ARG A 637 11.42 -11.98 12.65
C ARG A 637 11.20 -11.49 14.08
N LEU A 638 10.78 -10.24 14.24
CA LEU A 638 10.26 -9.74 15.51
C LEU A 638 8.74 -9.65 15.49
N ASP A 639 8.15 -9.76 16.68
CA ASP A 639 6.71 -9.71 16.93
C ASP A 639 6.14 -8.29 16.81
N GLY A 640 5.03 -8.14 16.09
CA GLY A 640 4.27 -6.91 15.95
C GLY A 640 3.62 -6.43 17.24
N ARG A 641 3.55 -5.10 17.41
CA ARG A 641 2.83 -4.42 18.51
C ARG A 641 1.47 -3.84 18.11
N TYR A 642 1.20 -3.75 16.81
CA TYR A 642 -0.03 -3.22 16.22
C TYR A 642 -0.79 -4.33 15.51
N SER A 643 -2.11 -4.19 15.39
CA SER A 643 -3.00 -5.10 14.66
C SER A 643 -4.36 -4.44 14.50
N ASN A 644 -5.02 -4.59 13.34
CA ASN A 644 -6.31 -3.92 13.07
C ASN A 644 -7.25 -4.78 12.20
N ALA A 645 -8.48 -4.99 12.70
CA ALA A 645 -9.55 -5.72 12.01
C ALA A 645 -9.89 -5.15 10.63
N SER A 646 -9.85 -3.83 10.41
CA SER A 646 -10.21 -3.24 9.10
C SER A 646 -9.21 -3.63 8.00
N ARG A 647 -7.91 -3.63 8.33
CA ARG A 647 -6.82 -3.89 7.38
C ARG A 647 -6.81 -5.32 6.83
N THR A 648 -7.56 -6.23 7.46
CA THR A 648 -7.87 -7.55 6.90
C THR A 648 -8.69 -7.47 5.60
N LEU A 649 -9.54 -6.45 5.43
CA LEU A 649 -10.31 -6.22 4.19
C LEU A 649 -9.51 -5.39 3.17
N ASP A 650 -8.60 -4.54 3.65
CA ASP A 650 -7.77 -3.67 2.79
C ASP A 650 -6.71 -4.47 2.01
N PHE A 651 -6.18 -5.56 2.60
CA PHE A 651 -5.03 -6.28 2.04
C PHE A 651 -5.21 -7.79 1.76
N LEU A 652 -6.15 -8.50 2.38
CA LEU A 652 -6.36 -9.92 2.04
C LEU A 652 -7.22 -10.04 0.77
N PRO A 653 -6.78 -10.80 -0.25
CA PRO A 653 -7.56 -10.96 -1.47
C PRO A 653 -8.85 -11.75 -1.20
N PRO A 654 -10.06 -11.18 -1.42
CA PRO A 654 -11.30 -11.94 -1.30
C PRO A 654 -11.42 -13.02 -2.40
N PRO A 655 -12.25 -14.06 -2.18
CA PRO A 655 -12.43 -15.16 -3.14
C PRO A 655 -13.09 -14.73 -4.46
N THR A 656 -13.56 -13.48 -4.55
CA THR A 656 -14.26 -12.90 -5.70
C THR A 656 -13.33 -12.18 -6.69
N LEU A 657 -12.07 -11.91 -6.34
CA LEU A 657 -11.17 -11.11 -7.18
C LEU A 657 -10.95 -11.71 -8.58
N ASN A 658 -10.82 -10.82 -9.57
CA ASN A 658 -10.34 -11.18 -10.90
C ASN A 658 -8.80 -11.20 -10.99
N LEU A 659 -8.28 -11.67 -12.11
CA LEU A 659 -6.85 -11.89 -12.29
C LEU A 659 -6.01 -10.61 -12.16
N SER A 660 -6.49 -9.48 -12.68
CA SER A 660 -5.81 -8.18 -12.57
C SER A 660 -5.75 -7.69 -11.13
N GLU A 661 -6.82 -7.89 -10.36
CA GLU A 661 -6.88 -7.51 -8.94
C GLU A 661 -5.98 -8.38 -8.08
N LEU A 662 -5.92 -9.70 -8.33
CA LEU A 662 -4.98 -10.61 -7.68
C LEU A 662 -3.52 -10.22 -7.96
N VAL A 663 -3.18 -9.93 -9.21
CA VAL A 663 -1.82 -9.50 -9.59
C VAL A 663 -1.45 -8.18 -8.90
N ALA A 664 -2.37 -7.22 -8.82
CA ALA A 664 -2.15 -5.96 -8.10
C ALA A 664 -1.98 -6.19 -6.59
N ASN A 665 -2.83 -7.01 -5.97
CA ASN A 665 -2.79 -7.34 -4.54
C ASN A 665 -1.46 -8.00 -4.12
N PHE A 666 -0.98 -8.99 -4.88
CA PHE A 666 0.31 -9.63 -4.61
C PHE A 666 1.50 -8.71 -4.90
N ALA A 667 1.41 -7.85 -5.93
CA ALA A 667 2.46 -6.88 -6.25
C ALA A 667 2.66 -5.83 -5.14
N VAL A 668 1.60 -5.41 -4.43
CA VAL A 668 1.69 -4.52 -3.24
C VAL A 668 2.55 -5.13 -2.13
N LYS A 669 2.58 -6.47 -2.00
CA LYS A 669 3.46 -7.19 -1.08
C LYS A 669 4.79 -7.65 -1.70
N GLY A 670 5.13 -7.18 -2.89
CA GLY A 670 6.39 -7.50 -3.58
C GLY A 670 6.47 -8.93 -4.14
N LEU A 671 5.34 -9.63 -4.26
CA LEU A 671 5.25 -10.99 -4.79
C LEU A 671 4.89 -10.96 -6.29
N GLY A 672 5.53 -11.82 -7.08
CA GLY A 672 5.32 -11.87 -8.53
C GLY A 672 4.11 -12.70 -8.95
N VAL A 673 3.75 -12.62 -10.24
CA VAL A 673 2.66 -13.43 -10.84
C VAL A 673 2.89 -14.94 -10.68
N GLU A 674 4.15 -15.40 -10.78
CA GLU A 674 4.50 -16.81 -10.51
C GLU A 674 4.26 -17.16 -9.03
N ASP A 675 4.65 -16.29 -8.09
CA ASP A 675 4.45 -16.50 -6.65
C ASP A 675 2.95 -16.57 -6.31
N MET A 676 2.14 -15.70 -6.92
CA MET A 676 0.68 -15.71 -6.81
C MET A 676 0.06 -17.04 -7.29
N VAL A 677 0.38 -17.48 -8.52
CA VAL A 677 -0.15 -18.74 -9.07
C VAL A 677 0.33 -19.95 -8.27
N VAL A 678 1.54 -19.92 -7.73
CA VAL A 678 2.13 -21.01 -6.93
C VAL A 678 1.55 -21.09 -5.52
N LEU A 679 1.38 -19.96 -4.83
CA LEU A 679 0.83 -19.90 -3.47
C LEU A 679 -0.66 -20.28 -3.43
N ALA A 680 -1.41 -19.98 -4.49
CA ALA A 680 -2.80 -20.42 -4.67
C ALA A 680 -2.96 -21.96 -4.60
N GLY A 681 -1.91 -22.73 -4.89
CA GLY A 681 -1.88 -24.19 -4.70
C GLY A 681 -2.16 -24.64 -3.26
N SER A 682 -2.03 -23.75 -2.27
CA SER A 682 -2.45 -24.01 -0.88
C SER A 682 -3.93 -24.41 -0.76
N HIS A 683 -4.79 -23.98 -1.69
CA HIS A 683 -6.22 -24.36 -1.73
C HIS A 683 -6.46 -25.85 -2.05
N THR A 684 -5.42 -26.62 -2.37
CA THR A 684 -5.50 -28.09 -2.50
C THR A 684 -5.87 -28.80 -1.18
N VAL A 685 -5.73 -28.13 -0.02
CA VAL A 685 -5.96 -28.75 1.29
C VAL A 685 -6.85 -27.89 2.19
N GLY A 686 -7.87 -28.51 2.78
CA GLY A 686 -8.80 -27.85 3.70
C GLY A 686 -10.21 -27.60 3.15
N ARG A 687 -10.87 -26.56 3.65
CA ARG A 687 -12.33 -26.35 3.52
C ARG A 687 -12.68 -24.89 3.30
N SER A 688 -13.84 -24.63 2.71
CA SER A 688 -14.42 -23.30 2.56
C SER A 688 -15.86 -23.28 3.04
N HIS A 689 -16.31 -22.13 3.55
CA HIS A 689 -17.72 -21.85 3.80
C HIS A 689 -18.46 -21.60 2.48
N CYS A 690 -19.73 -22.02 2.39
CA CYS A 690 -20.57 -21.83 1.22
C CYS A 690 -20.79 -20.36 0.86
N SER A 691 -20.90 -19.47 1.87
CA SER A 691 -20.99 -18.01 1.70
C SER A 691 -19.86 -17.42 0.85
N SER A 692 -18.69 -18.06 0.85
CA SER A 692 -17.47 -17.57 0.19
C SER A 692 -17.40 -17.85 -1.31
N PHE A 693 -18.40 -18.53 -1.90
CA PHE A 693 -18.43 -18.82 -3.35
C PHE A 693 -19.82 -19.07 -3.96
N VAL A 694 -20.86 -19.39 -3.17
CA VAL A 694 -22.20 -19.66 -3.71
C VAL A 694 -22.75 -18.47 -4.52
N PRO A 695 -22.67 -17.20 -4.08
CA PRO A 695 -23.21 -16.07 -4.83
C PRO A 695 -22.59 -15.95 -6.23
N ASP A 696 -21.25 -15.97 -6.32
CA ASP A 696 -20.50 -15.62 -7.52
C ASP A 696 -20.25 -16.79 -8.48
N ARG A 697 -20.38 -18.04 -8.01
CA ARG A 697 -20.05 -19.23 -8.82
C ARG A 697 -21.21 -20.21 -9.01
N ILE A 698 -22.23 -20.21 -8.14
CA ILE A 698 -23.33 -21.21 -8.15
C ILE A 698 -24.70 -20.59 -8.37
N ALA A 699 -24.98 -19.43 -7.78
CA ALA A 699 -26.25 -18.72 -7.93
C ALA A 699 -26.33 -17.97 -9.27
N VAL A 700 -25.19 -17.56 -9.82
CA VAL A 700 -25.06 -16.97 -11.17
C VAL A 700 -24.43 -17.95 -12.15
N PRO A 701 -24.57 -17.75 -13.48
CA PRO A 701 -23.79 -18.45 -14.48
C PRO A 701 -22.29 -18.14 -14.31
N SER A 702 -21.46 -19.18 -14.24
CA SER A 702 -20.00 -19.07 -14.20
C SER A 702 -19.35 -20.18 -15.05
N ASP A 703 -18.03 -20.20 -15.10
CA ASP A 703 -17.21 -21.22 -15.78
C ASP A 703 -17.26 -22.61 -15.12
N ILE A 704 -17.84 -22.72 -13.92
CA ILE A 704 -17.77 -23.92 -13.08
C ILE A 704 -18.32 -25.17 -13.78
N ASN A 705 -17.64 -26.30 -13.57
CA ASN A 705 -18.06 -27.59 -14.11
C ASN A 705 -19.48 -27.96 -13.62
N LEU A 706 -20.43 -28.12 -14.55
CA LEU A 706 -21.85 -28.29 -14.22
C LEU A 706 -22.14 -29.47 -13.28
N SER A 707 -21.42 -30.58 -13.42
CA SER A 707 -21.56 -31.74 -12.52
C SER A 707 -21.05 -31.45 -11.11
N PHE A 708 -19.95 -30.71 -10.99
CA PHE A 708 -19.42 -30.27 -9.69
C PHE A 708 -20.33 -29.23 -9.02
N ALA A 709 -20.83 -28.25 -9.77
CA ALA A 709 -21.83 -27.31 -9.27
C ALA A 709 -23.12 -28.00 -8.80
N SER A 710 -23.53 -29.10 -9.46
CA SER A 710 -24.66 -29.93 -9.01
C SER A 710 -24.38 -30.64 -7.67
N ILE A 711 -23.14 -31.09 -7.43
CA ILE A 711 -22.72 -31.65 -6.13
C ILE A 711 -22.74 -30.56 -5.05
N LEU A 712 -22.17 -29.39 -5.33
CA LEU A 712 -22.13 -28.27 -4.37
C LEU A 712 -23.54 -27.74 -4.02
N ARG A 713 -24.48 -27.69 -4.98
CA ARG A 713 -25.90 -27.38 -4.73
C ARG A 713 -26.62 -28.41 -3.84
N GLY A 714 -26.04 -29.61 -3.67
CA GLY A 714 -26.51 -30.61 -2.70
C GLY A 714 -25.83 -30.52 -1.32
N GLN A 715 -24.85 -29.64 -1.14
CA GLN A 715 -24.07 -29.46 0.09
C GLN A 715 -24.20 -28.06 0.69
N CYS A 716 -24.46 -27.05 -0.13
CA CYS A 716 -24.65 -25.66 0.25
C CYS A 716 -26.12 -25.23 0.09
N PRO A 717 -26.66 -24.41 1.01
CA PRO A 717 -27.92 -23.69 0.76
C PRO A 717 -27.76 -22.71 -0.42
N ALA A 718 -28.85 -22.44 -1.13
CA ALA A 718 -28.84 -21.55 -2.30
C ALA A 718 -28.51 -20.08 -1.95
N SER A 719 -28.81 -19.67 -0.71
CA SER A 719 -28.45 -18.38 -0.12
C SER A 719 -27.89 -18.61 1.28
N PRO A 720 -26.58 -18.84 1.44
CA PRO A 720 -25.95 -19.05 2.75
C PRO A 720 -26.13 -17.86 3.68
N SER A 721 -26.20 -18.13 4.99
CA SER A 721 -26.41 -17.12 6.04
C SER A 721 -25.54 -17.42 7.27
N PRO A 722 -25.25 -16.46 8.16
CA PRO A 722 -24.46 -16.73 9.37
C PRO A 722 -25.01 -17.83 10.30
N SER A 723 -26.29 -18.22 10.13
CA SER A 723 -26.96 -19.32 10.82
C SER A 723 -27.02 -20.64 10.03
N ASP A 724 -26.74 -20.61 8.72
CA ASP A 724 -26.73 -21.76 7.81
C ASP A 724 -25.68 -21.51 6.71
N ASP A 725 -24.43 -21.82 7.04
CA ASP A 725 -23.26 -21.68 6.16
C ASP A 725 -22.29 -22.85 6.36
N PRO A 726 -22.65 -24.05 5.87
CA PRO A 726 -21.83 -25.25 6.02
C PRO A 726 -20.49 -25.14 5.27
N THR A 727 -19.54 -26.03 5.59
CA THR A 727 -18.23 -26.06 4.91
C THR A 727 -18.06 -27.26 3.99
N VAL A 728 -17.64 -27.01 2.76
CA VAL A 728 -17.24 -28.03 1.78
C VAL A 728 -15.70 -28.15 1.73
N VAL A 729 -15.17 -29.22 1.15
CA VAL A 729 -13.73 -29.34 0.86
C VAL A 729 -13.35 -28.47 -0.34
N GLN A 730 -12.15 -27.90 -0.34
CA GLN A 730 -11.65 -27.10 -1.47
C GLN A 730 -11.16 -27.99 -2.62
N ASP A 731 -10.47 -29.09 -2.30
CA ASP A 731 -10.15 -30.17 -3.23
C ASP A 731 -11.11 -31.36 -3.03
N VAL A 732 -11.74 -31.84 -4.11
CA VAL A 732 -12.67 -32.98 -4.07
C VAL A 732 -12.02 -34.34 -4.34
N VAL A 733 -10.71 -34.38 -4.53
CA VAL A 733 -9.94 -35.58 -4.88
C VAL A 733 -8.90 -35.91 -3.80
N THR A 734 -8.16 -34.92 -3.29
CA THR A 734 -7.13 -35.10 -2.25
C THR A 734 -7.26 -34.12 -1.05
N PRO A 735 -8.46 -33.94 -0.45
CA PRO A 735 -8.80 -32.86 0.50
C PRO A 735 -7.91 -32.67 1.74
N ASP A 736 -7.17 -33.71 2.14
CA ASP A 736 -6.31 -33.75 3.33
C ASP A 736 -4.80 -33.81 2.97
N THR A 737 -4.42 -33.71 1.69
CA THR A 737 -3.03 -33.79 1.19
C THR A 737 -2.60 -32.45 0.59
N LEU A 738 -1.36 -32.03 0.82
CA LEU A 738 -0.76 -30.88 0.14
C LEU A 738 0.00 -31.36 -1.11
N ASP A 739 -0.69 -31.41 -2.25
CA ASP A 739 -0.16 -31.85 -3.55
C ASP A 739 -0.63 -30.94 -4.71
N ASN A 740 -0.28 -31.27 -5.96
CA ASN A 740 -0.62 -30.43 -7.11
C ASN A 740 -2.05 -30.63 -7.68
N GLN A 741 -2.94 -31.35 -6.99
CA GLN A 741 -4.28 -31.67 -7.47
C GLN A 741 -5.20 -30.45 -7.63
N TYR A 742 -4.98 -29.39 -6.84
CA TYR A 742 -5.58 -28.07 -7.07
C TYR A 742 -5.50 -27.62 -8.53
N TYR A 743 -4.33 -27.69 -9.18
CA TYR A 743 -4.17 -27.20 -10.55
C TYR A 743 -4.90 -28.08 -11.57
N LYS A 744 -4.97 -29.39 -11.33
CA LYS A 744 -5.80 -30.31 -12.13
C LYS A 744 -7.29 -30.01 -11.94
N ASN A 745 -7.70 -29.57 -10.75
CA ASN A 745 -9.06 -29.12 -10.47
C ASN A 745 -9.34 -27.75 -11.12
N VAL A 746 -8.39 -26.80 -11.14
CA VAL A 746 -8.51 -25.52 -11.89
C VAL A 746 -8.76 -25.82 -13.37
N LEU A 747 -7.91 -26.63 -14.02
CA LEU A 747 -8.05 -27.03 -15.43
C LEU A 747 -9.37 -27.78 -15.73
N ALA A 748 -9.95 -28.45 -14.73
CA ALA A 748 -11.24 -29.13 -14.84
C ALA A 748 -12.45 -28.22 -14.53
N HIS A 749 -12.22 -26.95 -14.20
CA HIS A 749 -13.21 -26.00 -13.66
C HIS A 749 -13.92 -26.54 -12.38
N ARG A 750 -13.14 -27.18 -11.51
CA ARG A 750 -13.57 -27.82 -10.25
C ARG A 750 -12.98 -27.14 -9.00
N VAL A 751 -12.88 -25.82 -9.04
CA VAL A 751 -12.43 -24.98 -7.93
C VAL A 751 -13.55 -24.09 -7.42
N LEU A 752 -13.52 -23.75 -6.12
CA LEU A 752 -14.60 -23.03 -5.46
C LEU A 752 -14.60 -21.54 -5.80
N PHE A 753 -13.45 -20.87 -5.78
CA PHE A 753 -13.40 -19.40 -5.81
C PHE A 753 -13.31 -18.82 -7.22
N THR A 754 -13.83 -17.61 -7.40
CA THR A 754 -13.65 -16.83 -8.64
C THR A 754 -12.18 -16.51 -8.87
N SER A 755 -11.44 -16.23 -7.79
CA SER A 755 -10.00 -16.03 -7.81
C SER A 755 -9.24 -17.23 -8.39
N ASP A 756 -9.54 -18.46 -7.95
CA ASP A 756 -8.94 -19.70 -8.50
C ASP A 756 -9.23 -19.86 -10.01
N ALA A 757 -10.48 -19.64 -10.42
CA ALA A 757 -10.90 -19.75 -11.81
C ALA A 757 -10.22 -18.69 -12.70
N SER A 758 -10.03 -17.48 -12.16
CA SER A 758 -9.41 -16.36 -12.87
C SER A 758 -7.96 -16.63 -13.28
N LEU A 759 -7.28 -17.61 -12.68
CA LEU A 759 -5.93 -18.02 -13.09
C LEU A 759 -5.89 -18.55 -14.54
N LEU A 760 -7.02 -18.98 -15.11
CA LEU A 760 -7.13 -19.36 -16.53
C LEU A 760 -7.41 -18.17 -17.47
N SER A 761 -7.70 -16.97 -16.96
CA SER A 761 -8.10 -15.80 -17.76
C SER A 761 -6.97 -15.14 -18.56
N SER A 762 -5.72 -15.62 -18.45
CA SER A 762 -4.62 -15.21 -19.33
C SER A 762 -3.82 -16.41 -19.84
N PRO A 763 -3.28 -16.39 -21.07
CA PRO A 763 -2.43 -17.47 -21.58
C PRO A 763 -1.18 -17.74 -20.73
N ALA A 764 -0.63 -16.70 -20.08
CA ALA A 764 0.56 -16.83 -19.24
C ALA A 764 0.26 -17.60 -17.94
N THR A 765 -0.79 -17.20 -17.21
CA THR A 765 -1.18 -17.85 -15.96
C THR A 765 -1.83 -19.21 -16.20
N ALA A 766 -2.59 -19.38 -17.28
CA ALA A 766 -3.08 -20.70 -17.72
C ALA A 766 -1.93 -21.67 -18.04
N LYS A 767 -0.82 -21.18 -18.61
CA LYS A 767 0.39 -22.01 -18.78
C LYS A 767 1.00 -22.39 -17.43
N MET A 768 1.17 -21.45 -16.50
CA MET A 768 1.69 -21.74 -15.15
C MET A 768 0.83 -22.78 -14.41
N VAL A 769 -0.50 -22.67 -14.49
CA VAL A 769 -1.44 -23.69 -13.97
C VAL A 769 -1.22 -25.04 -14.65
N SER A 770 -1.07 -25.08 -15.97
CA SER A 770 -0.81 -26.32 -16.72
C SER A 770 0.55 -26.96 -16.37
N ASP A 771 1.60 -26.17 -16.24
CA ASP A 771 2.93 -26.62 -15.84
C ASP A 771 2.87 -27.22 -14.42
N ASN A 772 2.25 -26.51 -13.46
CA ASN A 772 2.06 -26.96 -12.08
C ASN A 772 1.22 -28.24 -11.98
N ALA A 773 0.21 -28.43 -12.85
CA ALA A 773 -0.63 -29.63 -12.86
C ALA A 773 0.08 -30.88 -13.43
N ASN A 774 0.94 -30.70 -14.43
CA ASN A 774 1.40 -31.80 -15.30
C ASN A 774 2.89 -32.14 -15.19
N ILE A 775 3.74 -31.24 -14.69
CA ILE A 775 5.19 -31.51 -14.53
C ILE A 775 5.44 -32.00 -13.09
N PRO A 776 5.93 -33.24 -12.86
CA PRO A 776 6.15 -33.77 -11.52
C PRO A 776 7.19 -32.97 -10.71
N GLY A 777 6.89 -32.63 -9.46
CA GLY A 777 7.78 -31.87 -8.56
C GLY A 777 7.87 -30.36 -8.84
N TRP A 778 7.39 -29.91 -9.99
CA TRP A 778 7.56 -28.54 -10.48
C TRP A 778 6.85 -27.49 -9.63
N TRP A 779 5.67 -27.83 -9.12
CA TRP A 779 4.94 -26.97 -8.19
C TRP A 779 5.56 -27.03 -6.80
N GLU A 780 5.89 -28.21 -6.30
CA GLU A 780 6.43 -28.42 -4.96
C GLU A 780 7.73 -27.64 -4.75
N ASP A 781 8.63 -27.62 -5.73
CA ASP A 781 9.88 -26.85 -5.66
C ASP A 781 9.66 -25.34 -5.72
N ARG A 782 8.66 -24.88 -6.48
CA ARG A 782 8.25 -23.47 -6.50
C ARG A 782 7.57 -23.04 -5.21
N PHE A 783 6.74 -23.90 -4.65
CA PHE A 783 5.98 -23.63 -3.44
C PHE A 783 6.91 -23.36 -2.25
N LYS A 784 8.01 -24.12 -2.13
CA LYS A 784 9.09 -23.88 -1.17
C LYS A 784 9.65 -22.45 -1.31
N VAL A 785 9.97 -22.02 -2.53
CA VAL A 785 10.53 -20.69 -2.81
C VAL A 785 9.51 -19.57 -2.54
N ALA A 786 8.28 -19.73 -3.02
CA ALA A 786 7.21 -18.74 -2.86
C ALA A 786 6.80 -18.58 -1.39
N MET A 787 6.76 -19.67 -0.61
CA MET A 787 6.53 -19.63 0.84
C MET A 787 7.64 -18.88 1.58
N VAL A 788 8.91 -19.04 1.20
CA VAL A 788 10.03 -18.28 1.80
C VAL A 788 9.99 -16.80 1.43
N LYS A 789 9.66 -16.46 0.18
CA LYS A 789 9.42 -15.06 -0.25
C LYS A 789 8.27 -14.43 0.54
N MET A 790 7.12 -15.09 0.59
CA MET A 790 5.94 -14.64 1.34
C MET A 790 6.27 -14.45 2.82
N ALA A 791 6.97 -15.40 3.44
CA ALA A 791 7.42 -15.31 4.83
C ALA A 791 8.46 -14.20 5.09
N SER A 792 8.90 -13.47 4.07
CA SER A 792 9.83 -12.34 4.18
C SER A 792 9.15 -10.97 3.98
N VAL A 793 7.82 -10.93 3.79
CA VAL A 793 7.05 -9.70 3.59
C VAL A 793 7.01 -8.85 4.87
N GLU A 794 7.48 -7.61 4.76
CA GLU A 794 7.30 -6.51 5.73
C GLU A 794 7.67 -6.85 7.19
N VAL A 795 8.62 -7.77 7.35
CA VAL A 795 9.14 -8.28 8.65
C VAL A 795 9.72 -7.18 9.53
N LYS A 796 9.42 -7.22 10.83
CA LYS A 796 9.91 -6.22 11.79
C LYS A 796 11.34 -6.54 12.23
N THR A 797 12.17 -5.50 12.30
CA THR A 797 13.59 -5.57 12.66
C THR A 797 13.94 -4.54 13.75
N GLY A 798 15.05 -4.74 14.46
CA GLY A 798 15.55 -3.78 15.44
C GLY A 798 14.55 -3.48 16.57
N ASN A 799 14.02 -2.26 16.59
CA ASN A 799 13.02 -1.78 17.56
C ASN A 799 11.57 -1.78 17.03
N GLN A 800 11.34 -2.20 15.78
CA GLN A 800 10.01 -2.21 15.14
C GLN A 800 9.07 -3.29 15.71
N GLY A 801 9.60 -4.24 16.48
CA GLY A 801 8.86 -5.33 17.10
C GLY A 801 9.56 -5.83 18.38
N GLU A 802 9.20 -7.02 18.85
CA GLU A 802 9.80 -7.64 20.05
C GLU A 802 9.90 -9.17 19.99
N VAL A 803 10.19 -9.79 21.13
CA VAL A 803 9.88 -11.21 21.37
C VAL A 803 8.84 -11.25 22.48
N ARG A 804 7.57 -11.49 22.11
CA ARG A 804 6.48 -11.63 23.08
C ARG A 804 6.69 -12.89 23.89
N ARG A 805 6.38 -12.89 25.20
CA ARG A 805 6.35 -14.12 26.01
C ARG A 805 5.07 -14.93 25.76
N ASN A 806 3.97 -14.24 25.50
CA ASN A 806 2.67 -14.80 25.13
C ASN A 806 2.31 -14.29 23.73
N CYS A 807 2.08 -15.18 22.77
CA CYS A 807 1.74 -14.77 21.39
C CYS A 807 0.45 -13.96 21.27
N ARG A 808 -0.40 -13.97 22.31
CA ARG A 808 -1.68 -13.27 22.34
C ARG A 808 -1.62 -11.83 22.83
N ALA A 809 -0.51 -11.41 23.43
CA ALA A 809 -0.40 -10.10 24.07
C ALA A 809 0.99 -9.48 23.86
N VAL A 810 1.00 -8.17 23.58
CA VAL A 810 2.21 -7.34 23.62
C VAL A 810 2.83 -7.39 25.03
N ASN A 811 4.15 -7.41 25.15
CA ASN A 811 4.79 -7.30 26.46
C ASN A 811 4.60 -5.87 27.02
N TYR A 812 4.18 -5.78 28.28
CA TYR A 812 4.21 -4.55 29.07
C TYR A 812 5.49 -4.54 29.93
N TYR A 813 6.07 -3.35 30.15
CA TYR A 813 7.34 -3.11 30.85
C TYR A 813 7.17 -2.10 31.98
#